data_AF-A0A9P0P494-F1
#
_entry.id   AF-A0A9P0P494-F1
#
_cell.length_a   1.000
_cell.length_b   1.000
_cell.length_c   1.000
_cell.angle_alpha   90.00
_cell.angle_beta   90.00
_cell.angle_gamma   90.00
#
_symmetry.space_group_name_H-M   'P 1'
#
loop_
_entity.id
_entity.type
_entity.pdbx_description
1 polymer ?
#
loop_
_entity_poly.entity_id
_entity_poly.type
_entity_poly.pdbx_seq_one_letter_code
_entity_poly.pdbx_strand_id
1 'polypeptide(L)'
;MYHQGRVRRRGGWHQSRNMRSEHTPPTSIQQKSENDMLLQANENISAEWHDPRCCEAISVKLPLDEDSLFFFAELKRLWIMLKKSPPVISKLHNYYAASPNPYVDALCLLYNCQDFHNAKPKTLPMFIIEEFKSWSTINNNRISHLLTIELKIDVFKILLRQGSPALTKLMVDVYRLVEEQDVFFNFIRCVNARKKYKEACQYAMLFGVQDRFSVEEFLIPLVLQDKLFMVDDFLRCSPRHQAELVIWLDEMLGNNSIRDAAADYAIKHGIPEVKYDKMHSKPWKKMIARLLKMFKLSFDLTPNLNKKRNEGALNFLLHKRFVENSFGNESWKEMVQEAVGDEEVLKKELVHQVAHYGDPEEALWWALFYNVDKKDWPYTVKMLEENPDGNRAQQKINSPDEESWDNELVAPEPIEYHSMPLPVDAILLIDSPIKFEDFLDTGFQDVDMIGIDCEWKPSFGGNANELALMQIATRKNVFVLDIVNLGNKVPHLWQELGKFIFNNCDILKLGFSITGDIHMIRQALPDLNLLPKQVGFLDLCSLWKHLEKFPKVKLPYEVQTGGPSLSTLVHHCLGRPLNKSEQFSNWEKRPLRDTQIAYAALDAYCLVQVYDVIRRCCDEAGFPFEETCYHLLTNEKTAKKKHKKPQGHRKKPVAAEKDIPQPASPHSDPVSADKLKVVCDTMLQGLGKKLRSCGIDSVILETNQDHMVCVKYAQDERRYILTKGYETYKMLQGYVPLGHCLKIKSDDVDEQIKEVISYYKVNVTKEDVFSRCQACNGNNFVKISQSTMNTLAKSAENRESSASNYFYEDEATGFSSEGDDEDDCAEAGPPIASRNRKWDLCE
;
A
#
# COMPACT_ATOMS: atom_id res chain seq x y z
N MET A 1 7.70 71.60 -9.84
CA MET A 1 6.53 72.46 -10.13
C MET A 1 5.30 71.79 -9.48
N TYR A 2 4.47 72.52 -8.72
CA TYR A 2 3.07 72.92 -9.06
C TYR A 2 2.19 71.76 -9.62
N HIS A 3 0.97 71.47 -9.14
CA HIS A 3 0.09 72.02 -8.06
C HIS A 3 -1.13 71.05 -7.85
N GLN A 4 -1.98 71.03 -6.79
CA GLN A 4 -2.03 71.70 -5.48
C GLN A 4 -2.17 70.65 -4.32
N GLY A 5 -3.19 70.43 -3.46
CA GLY A 5 -4.46 71.08 -3.02
C GLY A 5 -5.75 70.31 -3.36
N ARG A 6 -6.89 70.35 -2.62
CA ARG A 6 -7.32 70.92 -1.30
C ARG A 6 -8.77 70.38 -0.96
N VAL A 7 -9.38 70.43 0.24
CA VAL A 7 -8.98 70.21 1.66
C VAL A 7 -10.20 70.38 2.64
N ARG A 8 -10.29 69.63 3.76
CA ARG A 8 -11.22 69.78 4.95
C ARG A 8 -12.71 69.47 4.75
N ARG A 9 -13.57 69.23 5.78
CA ARG A 9 -13.59 69.30 7.30
C ARG A 9 -14.24 67.98 7.81
N ARG A 10 -14.44 67.57 9.09
CA ARG A 10 -14.27 67.99 10.53
C ARG A 10 -14.24 66.65 11.35
N GLY A 11 -13.97 66.48 12.66
CA GLY A 11 -13.57 67.35 13.79
C GLY A 11 -14.72 67.67 14.78
N GLY A 12 -14.79 67.17 16.03
CA GLY A 12 -13.95 66.20 16.78
C GLY A 12 -14.03 66.41 18.32
N TRP A 13 -13.15 65.75 19.08
CA TRP A 13 -12.74 65.97 20.50
C TRP A 13 -13.51 65.36 21.70
N HIS A 14 -12.71 65.06 22.73
CA HIS A 14 -12.97 64.52 24.09
C HIS A 14 -13.99 65.36 24.92
N GLN A 15 -14.54 64.93 26.07
CA GLN A 15 -13.85 64.41 27.28
C GLN A 15 -14.77 63.61 28.26
N SER A 16 -14.39 63.52 29.54
CA SER A 16 -14.71 62.43 30.49
C SER A 16 -15.74 62.74 31.60
N ARG A 17 -16.18 61.65 32.29
CA ARG A 17 -16.56 61.49 33.72
C ARG A 17 -18.04 61.59 34.18
N ASN A 18 -18.45 60.46 34.80
CA ASN A 18 -19.18 60.27 36.07
C ASN A 18 -20.66 60.68 36.30
N MET A 19 -21.42 59.61 36.59
CA MET A 19 -22.33 59.40 37.74
C MET A 19 -23.78 59.95 37.79
N ARG A 20 -24.65 58.97 38.14
CA ARG A 20 -25.83 59.04 39.04
C ARG A 20 -27.08 59.82 38.63
N SER A 21 -28.03 59.04 38.09
CA SER A 21 -29.40 58.78 38.60
C SER A 21 -30.33 59.95 38.96
N GLU A 22 -31.60 59.83 38.52
CA GLU A 22 -32.76 59.63 39.42
C GLU A 22 -33.99 59.05 38.69
N HIS A 23 -34.86 58.36 39.45
CA HIS A 23 -36.33 58.12 39.36
C HIS A 23 -37.14 58.36 38.05
N THR A 24 -38.18 57.58 37.67
CA THR A 24 -38.70 56.21 37.99
C THR A 24 -39.73 55.79 36.90
N PRO A 25 -40.16 54.52 36.77
CA PRO A 25 -41.01 54.04 35.66
C PRO A 25 -42.50 53.86 35.99
N PRO A 26 -43.38 53.68 34.99
CA PRO A 26 -44.63 52.92 35.11
C PRO A 26 -44.45 51.43 34.72
N THR A 27 -45.30 50.56 35.25
CA THR A 27 -45.25 49.10 35.10
C THR A 27 -45.93 48.56 33.85
N SER A 28 -45.40 47.46 33.30
CA SER A 28 -46.12 46.52 32.42
C SER A 28 -45.80 45.08 32.83
N ILE A 29 -46.47 44.59 33.88
CA ILE A 29 -46.28 43.24 34.43
C ILE A 29 -47.02 42.23 33.54
N GLN A 30 -46.34 41.68 32.53
CA GLN A 30 -46.84 40.54 31.76
C GLN A 30 -45.77 39.72 31.02
N GLN A 31 -44.64 40.32 30.60
CA GLN A 31 -43.60 39.61 29.82
C GLN A 31 -42.51 38.88 30.65
N LYS A 32 -42.59 38.86 31.99
CA LYS A 32 -41.55 38.21 32.82
C LYS A 32 -41.80 36.73 33.09
N SER A 33 -43.05 36.32 33.32
CA SER A 33 -43.38 34.92 33.65
C SER A 33 -43.05 33.95 32.51
N GLU A 34 -43.22 34.34 31.24
CA GLU A 34 -42.93 33.48 30.10
C GLU A 34 -41.41 33.28 29.90
N ASN A 35 -40.60 34.33 30.07
CA ASN A 35 -39.14 34.23 29.99
C ASN A 35 -38.54 33.48 31.19
N ASP A 36 -39.03 33.73 32.41
CA ASP A 36 -38.57 33.00 33.60
C ASP A 36 -38.96 31.49 33.50
N MET A 37 -40.11 31.15 32.90
CA MET A 37 -40.48 29.76 32.60
C MET A 37 -39.60 29.11 31.52
N LEU A 38 -39.25 29.83 30.44
CA LEU A 38 -38.34 29.31 29.40
C LEU A 38 -36.90 29.13 29.91
N LEU A 39 -36.43 30.02 30.79
CA LEU A 39 -35.14 29.88 31.47
C LEU A 39 -35.15 28.71 32.46
N GLN A 40 -36.18 28.57 33.30
CA GLN A 40 -36.30 27.43 34.20
C GLN A 40 -36.50 26.10 33.47
N ALA A 41 -37.12 26.09 32.28
CA ALA A 41 -37.13 24.90 31.42
C ALA A 41 -35.71 24.51 31.00
N ASN A 42 -34.93 25.44 30.45
CA ASN A 42 -33.55 25.19 30.03
C ASN A 42 -32.61 24.82 31.19
N GLU A 43 -32.76 25.42 32.37
CA GLU A 43 -31.95 25.09 33.55
C GLU A 43 -32.28 23.70 34.12
N ASN A 44 -33.56 23.32 34.21
CA ASN A 44 -33.93 21.94 34.61
C ASN A 44 -33.50 20.92 33.55
N ILE A 45 -33.61 21.25 32.27
CA ILE A 45 -33.09 20.43 31.16
C ILE A 45 -31.57 20.23 31.34
N SER A 46 -30.79 21.24 31.74
CA SER A 46 -29.33 21.08 31.89
C SER A 46 -28.89 19.99 32.89
N ALA A 47 -29.74 19.66 33.87
CA ALA A 47 -29.42 18.67 34.90
C ALA A 47 -29.57 17.20 34.44
N GLU A 48 -30.51 16.89 33.55
CA GLU A 48 -30.77 15.50 33.14
C GLU A 48 -29.70 14.94 32.18
N TRP A 49 -28.96 15.80 31.47
CA TRP A 49 -28.13 15.39 30.32
C TRP A 49 -26.73 14.91 30.74
N HIS A 50 -26.48 14.88 32.05
CA HIS A 50 -25.37 14.15 32.67
C HIS A 50 -25.79 12.75 33.19
N ASP A 51 -27.06 12.34 33.09
CA ASP A 51 -27.47 10.98 33.46
C ASP A 51 -26.88 9.95 32.48
N PRO A 52 -26.11 8.95 32.94
CA PRO A 52 -25.60 7.88 32.09
C PRO A 52 -26.66 7.12 31.31
N ARG A 53 -27.95 7.24 31.64
CA ARG A 53 -29.13 6.60 31.00
C ARG A 53 -29.80 7.45 29.92
N CYS A 54 -29.23 8.62 29.53
CA CYS A 54 -29.82 9.57 28.58
C CYS A 54 -30.42 8.92 27.29
N CYS A 55 -29.79 7.85 26.79
CA CYS A 55 -30.17 7.16 25.56
C CYS A 55 -31.22 6.03 25.70
N GLU A 56 -31.72 5.74 26.92
CA GLU A 56 -32.42 4.47 27.20
C GLU A 56 -33.93 4.55 27.38
N ALA A 57 -34.43 5.57 28.09
CA ALA A 57 -35.87 5.73 28.34
C ALA A 57 -36.59 6.28 27.11
N ILE A 58 -37.53 5.52 26.56
CA ILE A 58 -38.39 5.92 25.44
C ILE A 58 -39.78 6.20 26.01
N SER A 59 -40.32 7.38 25.73
CA SER A 59 -41.62 7.86 26.24
C SER A 59 -42.80 7.39 25.37
N VAL A 60 -42.60 7.23 24.06
CA VAL A 60 -43.58 6.66 23.14
C VAL A 60 -43.92 5.20 23.51
N LYS A 61 -45.22 4.89 23.59
CA LYS A 61 -45.72 3.53 23.76
C LYS A 61 -45.56 2.75 22.45
N LEU A 62 -44.44 2.01 22.34
CA LEU A 62 -44.12 1.19 21.17
C LEU A 62 -44.97 -0.09 20.97
N PRO A 63 -45.56 -0.73 21.99
CA PRO A 63 -46.53 -1.81 21.77
C PRO A 63 -47.80 -1.30 21.08
N LEU A 64 -48.26 -2.02 20.07
CA LEU A 64 -49.52 -1.73 19.37
C LEU A 64 -50.74 -2.03 20.28
N ASP A 65 -51.80 -1.23 20.15
CA ASP A 65 -53.12 -1.51 20.75
C ASP A 65 -53.89 -2.59 19.96
N GLU A 66 -55.07 -2.99 20.45
CA GLU A 66 -55.84 -4.11 19.86
C GLU A 66 -56.24 -3.87 18.40
N ASP A 67 -56.70 -2.66 18.08
CA ASP A 67 -57.08 -2.27 16.71
C ASP A 67 -55.86 -2.23 15.78
N SER A 68 -54.74 -1.66 16.23
CA SER A 68 -53.50 -1.60 15.45
C SER A 68 -52.82 -2.97 15.33
N LEU A 69 -52.96 -3.86 16.31
CA LEU A 69 -52.55 -5.27 16.22
C LEU A 69 -53.35 -6.00 15.14
N PHE A 70 -54.67 -5.82 15.10
CA PHE A 70 -55.53 -6.41 14.07
C PHE A 70 -55.16 -5.90 12.67
N PHE A 71 -55.04 -4.57 12.51
CA PHE A 71 -54.59 -3.95 11.27
C PHE A 71 -53.22 -4.49 10.82
N PHE A 72 -52.26 -4.57 11.73
CA PHE A 72 -50.89 -4.99 11.42
C PHE A 72 -50.78 -6.48 11.08
N ALA A 73 -51.61 -7.34 11.69
CA ALA A 73 -51.75 -8.74 11.30
C ALA A 73 -52.30 -8.87 9.87
N GLU A 74 -53.32 -8.07 9.51
CA GLU A 74 -53.85 -8.03 8.15
C GLU A 74 -52.82 -7.49 7.14
N LEU A 75 -52.11 -6.41 7.48
CA LEU A 75 -51.03 -5.83 6.67
C LEU A 75 -49.90 -6.85 6.43
N LYS A 76 -49.47 -7.58 7.48
CA LYS A 76 -48.50 -8.67 7.36
C LYS A 76 -48.99 -9.77 6.41
N ARG A 77 -50.24 -10.20 6.53
CA ARG A 77 -50.86 -11.20 5.63
C ARG A 77 -50.86 -10.73 4.17
N LEU A 78 -51.31 -9.50 3.92
CA LEU A 78 -51.34 -8.90 2.58
C LEU A 78 -49.92 -8.71 2.01
N TRP A 79 -48.95 -8.28 2.81
CA TRP A 79 -47.54 -8.16 2.43
C TRP A 79 -46.89 -9.51 2.10
N ILE A 80 -47.26 -10.59 2.80
CA ILE A 80 -46.79 -11.94 2.49
C ILE A 80 -47.31 -12.39 1.11
N MET A 81 -48.60 -12.17 0.83
CA MET A 81 -49.26 -12.59 -0.40
C MET A 81 -48.91 -11.73 -1.64
N LEU A 82 -48.91 -10.40 -1.50
CA LEU A 82 -48.92 -9.46 -2.64
C LEU A 82 -47.68 -8.56 -2.75
N LYS A 83 -46.86 -8.46 -1.69
CA LYS A 83 -45.71 -7.54 -1.59
C LYS A 83 -46.11 -6.07 -1.92
N LYS A 84 -45.13 -5.24 -2.29
CA LYS A 84 -45.33 -3.82 -2.67
C LYS A 84 -46.22 -3.76 -3.91
N SER A 85 -47.48 -3.42 -3.70
CA SER A 85 -48.54 -3.45 -4.72
C SER A 85 -49.66 -2.45 -4.34
N PRO A 86 -50.45 -1.93 -5.31
CA PRO A 86 -51.42 -0.88 -5.05
C PRO A 86 -52.44 -1.16 -3.92
N PRO A 87 -52.97 -2.40 -3.74
CA PRO A 87 -53.88 -2.69 -2.62
C PRO A 87 -53.21 -2.57 -1.25
N VAL A 88 -51.95 -2.99 -1.14
CA VAL A 88 -51.19 -2.94 0.13
C VAL A 88 -50.79 -1.52 0.47
N ILE A 89 -50.37 -0.74 -0.52
CA ILE A 89 -50.09 0.71 -0.39
C ILE A 89 -51.36 1.44 0.04
N SER A 90 -52.49 1.20 -0.64
CA SER A 90 -53.78 1.84 -0.30
C SER A 90 -54.26 1.49 1.10
N LYS A 91 -54.13 0.23 1.53
CA LYS A 91 -54.46 -0.22 2.89
C LYS A 91 -53.64 0.53 3.95
N LEU A 92 -52.35 0.74 3.70
CA LEU A 92 -51.44 1.46 4.60
C LEU A 92 -51.70 2.98 4.62
N HIS A 93 -51.89 3.60 3.45
CA HIS A 93 -52.21 5.02 3.33
C HIS A 93 -53.56 5.38 3.97
N ASN A 94 -54.56 4.50 3.90
CA ASN A 94 -55.85 4.70 4.54
C ASN A 94 -55.76 4.62 6.08
N TYR A 95 -54.87 3.78 6.62
CA TYR A 95 -54.61 3.72 8.06
C TYR A 95 -53.94 5.01 8.54
N TYR A 96 -52.89 5.50 7.84
CA TYR A 96 -52.29 6.80 8.17
C TYR A 96 -53.27 7.97 8.04
N ALA A 97 -54.24 7.91 7.12
CA ALA A 97 -55.29 8.93 6.97
C ALA A 97 -56.38 8.89 8.06
N ALA A 98 -56.48 7.79 8.81
CA ALA A 98 -57.37 7.66 9.97
C ALA A 98 -56.66 7.88 11.32
N SER A 99 -55.33 7.94 11.32
CA SER A 99 -54.49 8.05 12.51
C SER A 99 -54.56 9.45 13.17
N PRO A 100 -54.65 9.53 14.51
CA PRO A 100 -54.46 10.78 15.26
C PRO A 100 -53.02 11.33 15.20
N ASN A 101 -52.01 10.45 15.07
CA ASN A 101 -50.62 10.84 14.83
C ASN A 101 -49.88 9.78 14.00
N PRO A 102 -49.87 9.89 12.66
CA PRO A 102 -49.33 8.84 11.80
C PRO A 102 -47.80 8.70 11.89
N TYR A 103 -47.08 9.65 12.49
CA TYR A 103 -45.66 9.49 12.82
C TYR A 103 -45.46 8.48 13.96
N VAL A 104 -46.33 8.48 14.97
CA VAL A 104 -46.29 7.49 16.06
C VAL A 104 -46.67 6.11 15.53
N ASP A 105 -47.75 6.03 14.75
CA ASP A 105 -48.22 4.75 14.21
C ASP A 105 -47.21 4.14 13.23
N ALA A 106 -46.55 4.95 12.38
CA ALA A 106 -45.46 4.48 11.55
C ALA A 106 -44.30 3.91 12.40
N LEU A 107 -43.92 4.58 13.50
CA LEU A 107 -42.87 4.12 14.41
C LEU A 107 -43.24 2.81 15.10
N CYS A 108 -44.48 2.67 15.56
CA CYS A 108 -44.97 1.45 16.22
C CYS A 108 -45.08 0.27 15.24
N LEU A 109 -45.60 0.49 14.02
CA LEU A 109 -45.64 -0.54 12.96
C LEU A 109 -44.22 -1.00 12.59
N LEU A 110 -43.26 -0.08 12.51
CA LEU A 110 -41.84 -0.42 12.28
C LEU A 110 -41.25 -1.26 13.41
N TYR A 111 -41.40 -0.82 14.66
CA TYR A 111 -40.81 -1.48 15.82
C TYR A 111 -41.33 -2.91 16.04
N ASN A 112 -42.60 -3.18 15.71
CA ASN A 112 -43.21 -4.51 15.86
C ASN A 112 -42.98 -5.44 14.63
N CYS A 113 -42.11 -5.06 13.70
CA CYS A 113 -41.64 -5.93 12.63
C CYS A 113 -40.49 -6.83 13.10
N GLN A 114 -40.59 -8.14 12.82
CA GLN A 114 -39.58 -9.14 13.23
C GLN A 114 -38.18 -8.87 12.62
N ASP A 115 -38.15 -8.21 11.46
CA ASP A 115 -36.98 -7.83 10.69
C ASP A 115 -36.55 -6.36 10.92
N PHE A 116 -37.10 -5.66 11.93
CA PHE A 116 -36.82 -4.25 12.21
C PHE A 116 -35.32 -3.92 12.36
N HIS A 117 -34.61 -4.62 13.24
CA HIS A 117 -33.18 -4.37 13.51
C HIS A 117 -32.23 -4.73 12.35
N ASN A 118 -32.73 -5.46 11.34
CA ASN A 118 -31.96 -5.99 10.21
C ASN A 118 -32.65 -5.70 8.87
N ALA A 119 -33.34 -4.56 8.77
CA ALA A 119 -34.14 -4.19 7.61
C ALA A 119 -33.31 -4.09 6.31
N LYS A 120 -33.86 -4.58 5.19
CA LYS A 120 -33.22 -4.58 3.86
C LYS A 120 -34.20 -4.00 2.83
N PRO A 121 -33.78 -3.50 1.66
CA PRO A 121 -34.66 -2.78 0.69
C PRO A 121 -35.89 -3.53 0.12
N LYS A 122 -36.21 -4.74 0.60
CA LYS A 122 -37.41 -5.52 0.25
C LYS A 122 -38.08 -6.14 1.49
N THR A 123 -37.78 -5.66 2.70
CA THR A 123 -38.41 -6.09 3.97
C THR A 123 -39.65 -5.26 4.29
N LEU A 124 -40.48 -5.73 5.24
CA LEU A 124 -41.68 -5.02 5.65
C LEU A 124 -41.35 -3.64 6.28
N PRO A 125 -40.32 -3.49 7.15
CA PRO A 125 -39.90 -2.18 7.65
C PRO A 125 -39.59 -1.15 6.56
N MET A 126 -38.79 -1.51 5.55
CA MET A 126 -38.44 -0.58 4.47
C MET A 126 -39.68 -0.14 3.68
N PHE A 127 -40.59 -1.07 3.38
CA PHE A 127 -41.87 -0.72 2.75
C PHE A 127 -42.70 0.25 3.59
N ILE A 128 -42.82 0.02 4.90
CA ILE A 128 -43.59 0.88 5.81
C ILE A 128 -43.03 2.31 5.81
N ILE A 129 -41.71 2.49 5.98
CA ILE A 129 -41.12 3.84 6.00
C ILE A 129 -41.06 4.51 4.61
N GLU A 130 -40.90 3.74 3.52
CA GLU A 130 -40.94 4.27 2.15
C GLU A 130 -42.32 4.83 1.79
N GLU A 131 -43.39 4.06 2.03
CA GLU A 131 -44.75 4.51 1.76
C GLU A 131 -45.17 5.61 2.74
N PHE A 132 -44.75 5.53 4.02
CA PHE A 132 -44.97 6.65 4.95
C PHE A 132 -44.25 7.92 4.51
N LYS A 133 -43.02 7.86 3.96
CA LYS A 133 -42.36 9.04 3.36
C LYS A 133 -43.18 9.60 2.19
N SER A 134 -43.63 8.74 1.28
CA SER A 134 -44.45 9.11 0.13
C SER A 134 -45.73 9.83 0.56
N TRP A 135 -46.48 9.21 1.48
CA TRP A 135 -47.74 9.71 2.02
C TRP A 135 -47.59 10.99 2.85
N SER A 136 -46.58 11.06 3.73
CA SER A 136 -46.31 12.23 4.58
C SER A 136 -45.84 13.44 3.79
N THR A 137 -45.11 13.24 2.69
CA THR A 137 -44.74 14.33 1.76
C THR A 137 -45.99 14.98 1.15
N ILE A 138 -46.96 14.17 0.72
CA ILE A 138 -48.23 14.65 0.14
C ILE A 138 -49.11 15.34 1.20
N ASN A 139 -49.14 14.81 2.42
CA ASN A 139 -50.00 15.30 3.50
C ASN A 139 -49.33 16.29 4.46
N ASN A 140 -48.09 16.73 4.18
CA ASN A 140 -47.21 17.51 5.06
C ASN A 140 -47.94 18.61 5.85
N ASN A 141 -48.67 19.48 5.13
CA ASN A 141 -49.36 20.64 5.71
C ASN A 141 -50.44 20.28 6.76
N ARG A 142 -50.88 19.02 6.83
CA ARG A 142 -51.85 18.51 7.81
C ARG A 142 -51.20 17.86 9.03
N ILE A 143 -49.97 17.37 8.90
CA ILE A 143 -49.34 16.48 9.90
C ILE A 143 -48.05 17.05 10.50
N SER A 144 -47.43 18.07 9.89
CA SER A 144 -46.12 18.60 10.31
C SER A 144 -46.07 19.03 11.78
N HIS A 145 -47.18 19.54 12.31
CA HIS A 145 -47.31 19.97 13.72
C HIS A 145 -47.40 18.81 14.73
N LEU A 146 -47.55 17.56 14.25
CA LEU A 146 -47.62 16.34 15.07
C LEU A 146 -46.23 15.72 15.33
N LEU A 147 -45.19 16.25 14.68
CA LEU A 147 -43.80 15.81 14.78
C LEU A 147 -43.06 16.64 15.86
N THR A 148 -43.34 16.33 17.13
CA THR A 148 -42.78 17.07 18.28
C THR A 148 -41.32 16.71 18.56
N ILE A 149 -40.61 17.55 19.33
CA ILE A 149 -39.20 17.33 19.69
C ILE A 149 -39.03 16.04 20.52
N GLU A 150 -39.98 15.72 21.40
CA GLU A 150 -39.98 14.49 22.20
C GLU A 150 -40.08 13.24 21.30
N LEU A 151 -40.92 13.31 20.26
CA LEU A 151 -41.03 12.24 19.26
C LEU A 151 -39.75 12.13 18.42
N LYS A 152 -39.17 13.25 17.98
CA LYS A 152 -37.86 13.28 17.30
C LYS A 152 -36.76 12.63 18.18
N ILE A 153 -36.74 12.94 19.49
CA ILE A 153 -35.81 12.37 20.47
C ILE A 153 -36.01 10.85 20.63
N ASP A 154 -37.24 10.38 20.79
CA ASP A 154 -37.51 8.94 20.95
C ASP A 154 -37.20 8.13 19.69
N VAL A 155 -37.46 8.68 18.51
CA VAL A 155 -37.02 8.10 17.23
C VAL A 155 -35.50 7.94 17.22
N PHE A 156 -34.73 8.94 17.66
CA PHE A 156 -33.27 8.83 17.77
C PHE A 156 -32.83 7.74 18.75
N LYS A 157 -33.42 7.65 19.95
CA LYS A 157 -33.13 6.58 20.92
C LYS A 157 -33.40 5.17 20.38
N ILE A 158 -34.37 5.03 19.48
CA ILE A 158 -34.66 3.78 18.76
C ILE A 158 -33.60 3.52 17.67
N LEU A 159 -33.16 4.56 16.95
CA LEU A 159 -32.08 4.45 15.96
C LEU A 159 -30.72 4.07 16.58
N LEU A 160 -30.46 4.41 17.85
CA LEU A 160 -29.30 3.89 18.61
C LEU A 160 -29.31 2.36 18.80
N ARG A 161 -30.40 1.67 18.43
CA ARG A 161 -30.58 0.20 18.46
C ARG A 161 -30.78 -0.40 17.07
N GLN A 162 -30.60 0.39 16.00
CA GLN A 162 -30.83 -0.02 14.61
C GLN A 162 -29.53 -0.49 13.93
N GLY A 163 -29.56 -1.66 13.28
CA GLY A 163 -28.42 -2.24 12.57
C GLY A 163 -28.35 -1.90 11.07
N SER A 164 -29.42 -1.37 10.48
CA SER A 164 -29.52 -1.06 9.04
C SER A 164 -29.30 0.43 8.73
N PRO A 165 -28.16 0.84 8.13
CA PRO A 165 -27.87 2.24 7.83
C PRO A 165 -28.87 2.87 6.85
N ALA A 166 -29.44 2.07 5.94
CA ALA A 166 -30.45 2.52 4.97
C ALA A 166 -31.75 2.92 5.68
N LEU A 167 -32.21 2.13 6.66
CA LEU A 167 -33.37 2.46 7.47
C LEU A 167 -33.09 3.67 8.38
N THR A 168 -31.90 3.73 9.00
CA THR A 168 -31.48 4.89 9.81
C THR A 168 -31.50 6.19 9.01
N LYS A 169 -30.89 6.23 7.82
CA LYS A 169 -30.87 7.42 6.95
C LYS A 169 -32.28 7.84 6.54
N LEU A 170 -33.15 6.89 6.21
CA LEU A 170 -34.53 7.16 5.79
C LEU A 170 -35.43 7.62 6.96
N MET A 171 -35.19 7.14 8.19
CA MET A 171 -35.88 7.63 9.38
C MET A 171 -35.39 9.02 9.82
N VAL A 172 -34.09 9.33 9.73
CA VAL A 172 -33.57 10.69 10.02
C VAL A 172 -34.21 11.75 9.11
N ASP A 173 -34.41 11.39 7.83
CA ASP A 173 -35.07 12.19 6.79
C ASP A 173 -36.58 12.34 7.06
N VAL A 174 -37.32 11.24 7.22
CA VAL A 174 -38.78 11.27 7.45
C VAL A 174 -39.20 12.01 8.73
N TYR A 175 -38.45 11.82 9.83
CA TYR A 175 -38.70 12.49 11.11
C TYR A 175 -37.91 13.80 11.25
N ARG A 176 -37.21 14.24 10.20
CA ARG A 176 -36.49 15.52 10.10
C ARG A 176 -35.62 15.84 11.31
N LEU A 177 -34.82 14.86 11.74
CA LEU A 177 -34.01 15.01 12.95
C LEU A 177 -32.90 16.06 12.76
N VAL A 178 -32.42 16.25 11.52
CA VAL A 178 -31.39 17.24 11.16
C VAL A 178 -31.82 18.69 11.44
N GLU A 179 -33.13 18.99 11.46
CA GLU A 179 -33.65 20.30 11.84
C GLU A 179 -33.26 20.69 13.28
N GLU A 180 -33.16 19.70 14.19
CA GLU A 180 -32.85 19.90 15.62
C GLU A 180 -31.41 19.50 15.98
N GLN A 181 -30.45 19.74 15.08
CA GLN A 181 -29.06 19.28 15.21
C GLN A 181 -28.40 19.55 16.58
N ASP A 182 -28.72 20.68 17.23
CA ASP A 182 -28.22 21.05 18.55
C ASP A 182 -28.73 20.14 19.68
N VAL A 183 -29.97 19.67 19.59
CA VAL A 183 -30.56 18.69 20.51
C VAL A 183 -29.81 17.36 20.38
N PHE A 184 -29.55 16.92 19.15
CA PHE A 184 -28.90 15.63 18.89
C PHE A 184 -27.39 15.63 19.13
N PHE A 185 -26.71 16.78 19.02
CA PHE A 185 -25.29 16.92 19.35
C PHE A 185 -24.96 16.40 20.77
N ASN A 186 -25.76 16.76 21.78
CA ASN A 186 -25.56 16.30 23.15
C ASN A 186 -25.81 14.79 23.30
N PHE A 187 -26.80 14.22 22.60
CA PHE A 187 -26.98 12.77 22.55
C PHE A 187 -25.81 12.04 21.88
N ILE A 188 -25.23 12.60 20.80
CA ILE A 188 -24.04 12.04 20.15
C ILE A 188 -22.84 12.06 21.11
N ARG A 189 -22.66 13.10 21.92
CA ARG A 189 -21.65 13.13 23.01
C ARG A 189 -21.94 12.10 24.11
N CYS A 190 -23.19 11.90 24.51
CA CYS A 190 -23.60 10.84 25.45
C CYS A 190 -23.29 9.43 24.88
N VAL A 191 -23.51 9.19 23.58
CA VAL A 191 -23.11 7.96 22.87
C VAL A 191 -21.58 7.81 22.82
N ASN A 192 -20.85 8.89 22.59
CA ASN A 192 -19.38 8.86 22.52
C ASN A 192 -18.74 8.57 23.90
N ALA A 193 -19.26 9.17 24.97
CA ALA A 193 -18.86 8.89 26.35
C ALA A 193 -19.06 7.41 26.73
N ARG A 194 -20.13 6.79 26.22
CA ARG A 194 -20.40 5.33 26.30
C ARG A 194 -19.49 4.47 25.40
N LYS A 195 -18.43 5.04 24.82
CA LYS A 195 -17.40 4.36 23.99
C LYS A 195 -17.92 3.76 22.69
N LYS A 196 -19.10 4.20 22.23
CA LYS A 196 -19.72 3.80 20.95
C LYS A 196 -19.26 4.68 19.79
N TYR A 197 -17.95 4.65 19.53
CA TYR A 197 -17.28 5.56 18.58
C TYR A 197 -17.80 5.44 17.14
N LYS A 198 -18.19 4.24 16.70
CA LYS A 198 -18.75 4.03 15.35
C LYS A 198 -20.10 4.72 15.21
N GLU A 199 -20.98 4.52 16.16
CA GLU A 199 -22.30 5.16 16.19
C GLU A 199 -22.18 6.68 16.35
N ALA A 200 -21.30 7.16 17.23
CA ALA A 200 -21.03 8.59 17.40
C ALA A 200 -20.55 9.24 16.09
N CYS A 201 -19.55 8.66 15.41
CA CYS A 201 -19.07 9.11 14.10
C CYS A 201 -20.18 9.09 13.04
N GLN A 202 -20.91 7.97 12.92
CA GLN A 202 -22.00 7.81 11.95
C GLN A 202 -23.09 8.89 12.14
N TYR A 203 -23.47 9.20 13.38
CA TYR A 203 -24.45 10.24 13.64
C TYR A 203 -23.87 11.66 13.49
N ALA A 204 -22.60 11.90 13.85
CA ALA A 204 -21.95 13.19 13.61
C ALA A 204 -21.94 13.55 12.11
N MET A 205 -21.69 12.58 11.22
CA MET A 205 -21.83 12.74 9.77
C MET A 205 -23.28 12.95 9.33
N LEU A 206 -24.19 12.09 9.80
CA LEU A 206 -25.59 12.07 9.33
C LEU A 206 -26.40 13.31 9.76
N PHE A 207 -25.95 14.01 10.81
CA PHE A 207 -26.54 15.26 11.30
C PHE A 207 -25.79 16.52 10.83
N GLY A 208 -24.67 16.41 10.13
CA GLY A 208 -23.90 17.58 9.64
C GLY A 208 -23.16 18.36 10.72
N VAL A 209 -22.80 17.70 11.84
CA VAL A 209 -22.19 18.32 13.03
C VAL A 209 -20.71 17.96 13.24
N GLN A 210 -20.04 17.46 12.20
CA GLN A 210 -18.65 16.98 12.24
C GLN A 210 -17.68 17.97 12.90
N ASP A 211 -17.72 19.24 12.50
CA ASP A 211 -16.75 20.28 12.93
C ASP A 211 -16.85 20.67 14.43
N ARG A 212 -17.87 20.16 15.14
CA ARG A 212 -18.06 20.35 16.59
C ARG A 212 -17.32 19.32 17.45
N PHE A 213 -16.76 18.29 16.83
CA PHE A 213 -15.98 17.24 17.50
C PHE A 213 -14.46 17.45 17.27
N SER A 214 -13.67 16.57 17.86
CA SER A 214 -12.21 16.51 17.71
C SER A 214 -11.74 15.11 17.29
N VAL A 215 -10.51 14.99 16.77
CA VAL A 215 -9.95 13.70 16.33
C VAL A 215 -9.86 12.67 17.47
N GLU A 216 -9.63 13.13 18.69
CA GLU A 216 -9.52 12.33 19.91
C GLU A 216 -10.84 11.68 20.33
N GLU A 217 -11.98 12.30 20.00
CA GLU A 217 -13.28 11.85 20.49
C GLU A 217 -13.73 10.53 19.86
N PHE A 218 -13.56 10.34 18.55
CA PHE A 218 -13.88 9.06 17.89
C PHE A 218 -12.96 8.67 16.73
N LEU A 219 -12.28 9.58 16.02
CA LEU A 219 -11.46 9.19 14.86
C LEU A 219 -10.23 8.38 15.28
N ILE A 220 -9.47 8.87 16.27
CA ILE A 220 -8.33 8.14 16.85
C ILE A 220 -8.79 6.80 17.46
N PRO A 221 -9.85 6.74 18.29
CA PRO A 221 -10.43 5.47 18.72
C PRO A 221 -10.83 4.51 17.58
N LEU A 222 -11.38 5.00 16.45
CA LEU A 222 -11.74 4.17 15.31
C LEU A 222 -10.51 3.65 14.54
N VAL A 223 -9.45 4.45 14.42
CA VAL A 223 -8.14 3.99 13.91
C VAL A 223 -7.57 2.89 14.79
N LEU A 224 -7.54 3.12 16.12
CA LEU A 224 -7.03 2.14 17.10
C LEU A 224 -7.86 0.85 17.14
N GLN A 225 -9.13 0.89 16.70
CA GLN A 225 -10.01 -0.27 16.55
C GLN A 225 -10.01 -0.90 15.14
N ASP A 226 -9.14 -0.47 14.22
CA ASP A 226 -9.05 -0.95 12.81
C ASP A 226 -10.33 -0.71 11.99
N LYS A 227 -11.16 0.28 12.38
CA LYS A 227 -12.45 0.62 11.76
C LYS A 227 -12.30 1.68 10.65
N LEU A 228 -11.22 1.58 9.87
CA LEU A 228 -10.71 2.62 8.96
C LEU A 228 -11.72 3.13 7.91
N PHE A 229 -12.62 2.28 7.41
CA PHE A 229 -13.68 2.70 6.48
C PHE A 229 -14.54 3.85 7.03
N MET A 230 -14.86 3.83 8.33
CA MET A 230 -15.63 4.91 9.00
C MET A 230 -14.81 6.21 9.13
N VAL A 231 -13.48 6.09 9.20
CA VAL A 231 -12.57 7.24 9.27
C VAL A 231 -12.47 7.88 7.88
N ASP A 232 -12.30 7.08 6.83
CA ASP A 232 -12.22 7.58 5.45
C ASP A 232 -13.49 8.31 5.00
N ASP A 233 -14.67 7.77 5.31
CA ASP A 233 -15.99 8.38 5.00
C ASP A 233 -16.16 9.75 5.69
N PHE A 234 -15.76 9.84 6.97
CA PHE A 234 -15.76 11.09 7.73
C PHE A 234 -14.76 12.11 7.16
N LEU A 235 -13.53 11.68 6.89
CA LEU A 235 -12.47 12.56 6.40
C LEU A 235 -12.76 13.11 5.01
N ARG A 236 -13.42 12.35 4.12
CA ARG A 236 -13.92 12.85 2.82
C ARG A 236 -14.86 14.05 2.97
N CYS A 237 -15.54 14.19 4.12
CA CYS A 237 -16.50 15.27 4.38
C CYS A 237 -15.93 16.44 5.20
N SER A 238 -14.70 16.36 5.72
CA SER A 238 -14.14 17.37 6.64
C SER A 238 -12.62 17.57 6.45
N PRO A 239 -12.18 18.59 5.69
CA PRO A 239 -10.76 18.89 5.47
C PRO A 239 -9.96 19.19 6.75
N ARG A 240 -10.56 19.81 7.77
CA ARG A 240 -9.88 20.12 9.05
C ARG A 240 -9.32 18.86 9.71
N HIS A 241 -10.19 17.87 9.91
CA HIS A 241 -9.83 16.59 10.53
C HIS A 241 -8.84 15.75 9.70
N GLN A 242 -8.69 16.00 8.39
CA GLN A 242 -7.68 15.32 7.56
C GLN A 242 -6.26 15.67 8.03
N ALA A 243 -6.00 16.96 8.25
CA ALA A 243 -4.70 17.43 8.76
C ALA A 243 -4.50 17.03 10.23
N GLU A 244 -5.48 17.27 11.10
CA GLU A 244 -5.39 16.96 12.53
C GLU A 244 -5.08 15.47 12.79
N LEU A 245 -5.73 14.54 12.06
CA LEU A 245 -5.46 13.11 12.23
C LEU A 245 -4.09 12.71 11.67
N VAL A 246 -3.67 13.28 10.53
CA VAL A 246 -2.37 12.97 9.92
C VAL A 246 -1.20 13.41 10.81
N ILE A 247 -1.31 14.58 11.45
CA ILE A 247 -0.33 15.06 12.45
C ILE A 247 -0.24 14.07 13.61
N TRP A 248 -1.37 13.70 14.23
CA TRP A 248 -1.38 12.74 15.35
C TRP A 248 -0.79 11.37 14.97
N LEU A 249 -1.07 10.89 13.75
CA LEU A 249 -0.49 9.64 13.25
C LEU A 249 1.03 9.72 13.10
N ASP A 250 1.56 10.87 12.67
CA ASP A 250 3.00 11.11 12.55
C ASP A 250 3.69 11.28 13.92
N GLU A 251 3.05 11.95 14.88
CA GLU A 251 3.50 11.97 16.29
C GLU A 251 3.61 10.55 16.87
N MET A 252 2.60 9.70 16.64
CA MET A 252 2.67 8.28 17.00
C MET A 252 3.84 7.56 16.28
N LEU A 253 4.10 7.87 15.02
CA LEU A 253 5.24 7.31 14.26
C LEU A 253 6.60 7.77 14.81
N GLY A 254 6.69 8.94 15.44
CA GLY A 254 7.91 9.45 16.09
C GLY A 254 8.36 8.67 17.34
N ASN A 255 7.47 7.87 17.93
CA ASN A 255 7.77 7.08 19.12
C ASN A 255 8.65 5.85 18.81
N ASN A 256 9.48 5.44 19.77
CA ASN A 256 10.31 4.23 19.69
C ASN A 256 9.46 2.96 19.43
N SER A 257 8.27 2.91 20.01
CA SER A 257 7.29 1.85 19.81
C SER A 257 5.89 2.45 19.67
N ILE A 258 5.35 2.39 18.45
CA ILE A 258 3.98 2.82 18.14
C ILE A 258 2.97 2.01 18.98
N ARG A 259 3.24 0.71 19.18
CA ARG A 259 2.38 -0.20 19.94
C ARG A 259 2.21 0.25 21.39
N ASP A 260 3.31 0.63 22.03
CA ASP A 260 3.30 0.97 23.46
C ASP A 260 2.75 2.39 23.68
N ALA A 261 3.11 3.34 22.82
CA ALA A 261 2.48 4.68 22.79
C ALA A 261 0.96 4.61 22.55
N ALA A 262 0.50 3.74 21.64
CA ALA A 262 -0.91 3.49 21.40
C ALA A 262 -1.60 2.77 22.59
N ALA A 263 -0.90 1.89 23.31
CA ALA A 263 -1.42 1.25 24.51
C ALA A 263 -1.59 2.26 25.65
N ASP A 264 -0.60 3.11 25.91
CA ASP A 264 -0.68 4.17 26.92
C ASP A 264 -1.78 5.18 26.57
N TYR A 265 -1.91 5.57 25.30
CA TYR A 265 -3.00 6.42 24.83
C TYR A 265 -4.38 5.75 25.04
N ALA A 266 -4.50 4.45 24.74
CA ALA A 266 -5.73 3.69 24.92
C ALA A 266 -6.12 3.52 26.40
N ILE A 267 -5.15 3.29 27.28
CA ILE A 267 -5.35 3.22 28.73
C ILE A 267 -5.80 4.59 29.27
N LYS A 268 -5.07 5.66 28.93
CA LYS A 268 -5.35 7.05 29.35
C LYS A 268 -6.76 7.50 28.99
N HIS A 269 -7.26 7.15 27.80
CA HIS A 269 -8.58 7.56 27.31
C HIS A 269 -9.66 6.47 27.47
N GLY A 270 -9.34 5.32 28.07
CA GLY A 270 -10.26 4.20 28.27
C GLY A 270 -10.89 3.69 26.97
N ILE A 271 -10.06 3.33 25.99
CA ILE A 271 -10.48 2.87 24.65
C ILE A 271 -10.58 1.33 24.64
N PRO A 272 -11.78 0.73 24.49
CA PRO A 272 -11.95 -0.72 24.37
C PRO A 272 -11.57 -1.24 22.97
N GLU A 273 -11.45 -2.57 22.83
CA GLU A 273 -11.32 -3.31 21.56
C GLU A 273 -10.12 -2.97 20.65
N VAL A 274 -9.05 -2.37 21.19
CA VAL A 274 -7.87 -1.92 20.44
C VAL A 274 -7.15 -3.08 19.71
N LYS A 275 -6.74 -2.82 18.45
CA LYS A 275 -6.19 -3.79 17.49
C LYS A 275 -4.69 -3.65 17.31
N TYR A 276 -3.94 -4.14 18.29
CA TYR A 276 -2.47 -4.06 18.32
C TYR A 276 -1.75 -4.78 17.17
N ASP A 277 -2.38 -5.73 16.49
CA ASP A 277 -1.76 -6.57 15.45
C ASP A 277 -1.18 -5.76 14.28
N LYS A 278 -1.79 -4.59 13.98
CA LYS A 278 -1.36 -3.66 12.92
C LYS A 278 -0.52 -2.47 13.42
N MET A 279 -0.26 -2.38 14.73
CA MET A 279 0.43 -1.24 15.36
C MET A 279 1.95 -1.36 15.29
N HIS A 280 2.46 -1.47 14.07
CA HIS A 280 3.89 -1.51 13.76
C HIS A 280 4.23 -0.55 12.61
N SER A 281 5.51 -0.22 12.44
CA SER A 281 5.96 0.90 11.61
C SER A 281 5.52 0.81 10.15
N LYS A 282 5.59 -0.37 9.51
CA LYS A 282 5.30 -0.54 8.07
C LYS A 282 3.83 -0.23 7.70
N PRO A 283 2.79 -0.78 8.37
CA PRO A 283 1.41 -0.34 8.19
C PRO A 283 1.17 1.13 8.52
N TRP A 284 1.82 1.65 9.57
CA TRP A 284 1.62 3.05 10.00
C TRP A 284 2.18 4.04 8.97
N LYS A 285 3.40 3.80 8.46
CA LYS A 285 3.97 4.53 7.30
C LYS A 285 3.02 4.48 6.09
N LYS A 286 2.52 3.29 5.74
CA LYS A 286 1.58 3.12 4.60
C LYS A 286 0.26 3.85 4.81
N MET A 287 -0.30 3.85 6.03
CA MET A 287 -1.56 4.54 6.34
C MET A 287 -1.42 6.06 6.21
N ILE A 288 -0.36 6.65 6.75
CA ILE A 288 -0.09 8.09 6.62
C ILE A 288 0.14 8.45 5.15
N ALA A 289 1.01 7.73 4.43
CA ALA A 289 1.28 7.97 3.01
C ALA A 289 0.02 7.88 2.14
N ARG A 290 -0.88 6.94 2.42
CA ARG A 290 -2.19 6.82 1.77
C ARG A 290 -3.08 8.03 2.03
N LEU A 291 -3.15 8.52 3.27
CA LEU A 291 -3.94 9.71 3.63
C LEU A 291 -3.40 10.97 2.95
N LEU A 292 -2.07 11.15 2.91
CA LEU A 292 -1.42 12.23 2.17
C LEU A 292 -1.78 12.20 0.67
N LYS A 293 -1.65 11.05 0.00
CA LYS A 293 -2.01 10.89 -1.43
C LYS A 293 -3.50 11.13 -1.68
N MET A 294 -4.37 10.54 -0.84
CA MET A 294 -5.83 10.58 -1.02
C MET A 294 -6.41 11.99 -0.83
N PHE A 295 -5.85 12.78 0.08
CA PHE A 295 -6.34 14.14 0.39
C PHE A 295 -5.45 15.28 -0.11
N LYS A 296 -4.34 14.97 -0.81
CA LYS A 296 -3.37 15.94 -1.35
C LYS A 296 -2.83 16.92 -0.30
N LEU A 297 -2.50 16.39 0.87
CA LEU A 297 -1.95 17.13 2.00
C LEU A 297 -0.44 17.34 1.85
N SER A 298 0.11 18.41 2.44
CA SER A 298 1.55 18.66 2.40
C SER A 298 2.35 17.67 3.26
N PHE A 299 3.55 17.33 2.80
CA PHE A 299 4.53 16.53 3.55
C PHE A 299 5.07 17.24 4.80
N ASP A 300 4.90 18.57 4.91
CA ASP A 300 5.25 19.36 6.10
C ASP A 300 4.51 18.88 7.36
N LEU A 301 3.34 18.25 7.17
CA LEU A 301 2.52 17.71 8.27
C LEU A 301 3.08 16.39 8.85
N THR A 302 4.10 15.79 8.23
CA THR A 302 4.59 14.44 8.57
C THR A 302 6.11 14.34 8.68
N PRO A 303 6.75 15.12 9.58
CA PRO A 303 8.21 15.12 9.73
C PRO A 303 8.80 13.76 10.13
N ASN A 304 8.13 12.95 10.96
CA ASN A 304 8.64 11.65 11.39
C ASN A 304 8.58 10.61 10.26
N LEU A 305 7.56 10.66 9.40
CA LEU A 305 7.48 9.87 8.19
C LEU A 305 8.57 10.26 7.19
N ASN A 306 8.83 11.55 7.02
CA ASN A 306 9.87 12.04 6.10
C ASN A 306 11.25 11.61 6.61
N LYS A 307 11.56 11.81 7.89
CA LYS A 307 12.79 11.30 8.51
C LYS A 307 12.97 9.78 8.30
N LYS A 308 11.93 8.98 8.56
CA LYS A 308 11.96 7.50 8.36
C LYS A 308 11.94 7.06 6.89
N ARG A 309 11.73 7.97 5.94
CA ARG A 309 11.98 7.74 4.50
C ARG A 309 13.44 8.03 4.17
N ASN A 310 13.95 9.18 4.59
CA ASN A 310 15.34 9.60 4.39
C ASN A 310 16.35 8.62 5.02
N GLU A 311 16.07 8.10 6.23
CA GLU A 311 16.84 7.00 6.84
C GLU A 311 16.88 5.74 5.95
N GLY A 312 15.73 5.34 5.37
CA GLY A 312 15.64 4.21 4.45
C GLY A 312 16.32 4.46 3.10
N ALA A 313 16.27 5.70 2.61
CA ALA A 313 16.92 6.15 1.38
C ALA A 313 18.45 6.05 1.50
N LEU A 314 19.01 6.57 2.61
CA LEU A 314 20.43 6.50 2.92
C LEU A 314 20.91 5.03 2.99
N ASN A 315 20.19 4.17 3.72
CA ASN A 315 20.53 2.75 3.83
C ASN A 315 20.47 2.02 2.47
N PHE A 316 19.48 2.34 1.62
CA PHE A 316 19.38 1.79 0.26
C PHE A 316 20.57 2.22 -0.61
N LEU A 317 20.90 3.52 -0.61
CA LEU A 317 22.03 4.06 -1.38
C LEU A 317 23.36 3.44 -0.92
N LEU A 318 23.57 3.30 0.39
CA LEU A 318 24.76 2.65 0.97
C LEU A 318 24.89 1.19 0.50
N HIS A 319 23.80 0.42 0.51
CA HIS A 319 23.80 -0.94 -0.03
C HIS A 319 24.12 -0.98 -1.53
N LYS A 320 23.52 -0.10 -2.34
CA LYS A 320 23.83 -0.01 -3.77
C LYS A 320 25.29 0.32 -4.04
N ARG A 321 25.87 1.23 -3.23
CA ARG A 321 27.26 1.66 -3.36
C ARG A 321 28.26 0.60 -2.92
N PHE A 322 28.14 0.08 -1.71
CA PHE A 322 29.18 -0.75 -1.07
C PHE A 322 28.94 -2.27 -1.13
N VAL A 323 27.72 -2.72 -1.45
CA VAL A 323 27.41 -4.16 -1.59
C VAL A 323 27.21 -4.54 -3.05
N GLU A 324 26.35 -3.82 -3.79
CA GLU A 324 26.09 -4.11 -5.21
C GLU A 324 27.12 -3.52 -6.16
N ASN A 325 27.91 -2.53 -5.72
CA ASN A 325 28.89 -1.79 -6.54
C ASN A 325 28.26 -1.18 -7.82
N SER A 326 26.96 -0.84 -7.77
CA SER A 326 26.16 -0.46 -8.94
C SER A 326 25.98 1.06 -9.12
N PHE A 327 26.69 1.87 -8.34
CA PHE A 327 26.50 3.33 -8.24
C PHE A 327 27.75 4.14 -8.62
N GLY A 328 27.62 5.04 -9.61
CA GLY A 328 28.66 5.99 -10.02
C GLY A 328 29.01 6.97 -8.90
N ASN A 329 30.26 7.45 -8.86
CA ASN A 329 30.75 8.26 -7.74
C ASN A 329 30.06 9.62 -7.60
N GLU A 330 29.77 10.29 -8.71
CA GLU A 330 29.11 11.59 -8.73
C GLU A 330 27.61 11.45 -8.43
N SER A 331 26.95 10.48 -9.07
CA SER A 331 25.58 10.06 -8.79
C SER A 331 25.37 9.74 -7.31
N TRP A 332 26.29 8.98 -6.72
CA TRP A 332 26.29 8.60 -5.30
C TRP A 332 26.30 9.85 -4.41
N LYS A 333 27.23 10.78 -4.66
CA LYS A 333 27.33 12.03 -3.90
C LYS A 333 26.09 12.90 -4.06
N GLU A 334 25.45 12.93 -5.22
CA GLU A 334 24.22 13.71 -5.43
C GLU A 334 23.00 13.10 -4.71
N MET A 335 22.76 11.79 -4.84
CA MET A 335 21.60 11.17 -4.22
C MET A 335 21.74 11.08 -2.70
N VAL A 336 22.96 10.95 -2.17
CA VAL A 336 23.23 11.07 -0.73
C VAL A 336 23.00 12.49 -0.22
N GLN A 337 23.39 13.52 -0.98
CA GLN A 337 23.07 14.92 -0.63
C GLN A 337 21.58 15.15 -0.53
N GLU A 338 20.77 14.59 -1.44
CA GLU A 338 19.32 14.72 -1.38
C GLU A 338 18.68 13.87 -0.27
N ALA A 339 19.13 12.63 -0.07
CA ALA A 339 18.61 11.74 0.97
C ALA A 339 18.91 12.25 2.39
N VAL A 340 20.07 12.86 2.62
CA VAL A 340 20.47 13.43 3.91
C VAL A 340 19.90 14.83 4.11
N GLY A 341 19.99 15.69 3.10
CA GLY A 341 19.55 17.09 3.19
C GLY A 341 20.18 17.83 4.37
N ASP A 342 19.38 18.67 5.04
CA ASP A 342 19.82 19.46 6.18
C ASP A 342 19.79 18.73 7.54
N GLU A 343 19.39 17.45 7.60
CA GLU A 343 19.23 16.69 8.84
C GLU A 343 20.57 16.32 9.52
N GLU A 344 20.93 17.05 10.57
CA GLU A 344 22.15 16.85 11.39
C GLU A 344 22.34 15.42 11.92
N VAL A 345 21.25 14.67 12.12
CA VAL A 345 21.34 13.26 12.54
C VAL A 345 21.82 12.38 11.38
N LEU A 346 21.27 12.58 10.18
CA LEU A 346 21.62 11.81 8.99
C LEU A 346 23.04 12.13 8.48
N LYS A 347 23.49 13.38 8.60
CA LYS A 347 24.88 13.77 8.28
C LYS A 347 25.89 12.98 9.11
N LYS A 348 25.59 12.74 10.40
CA LYS A 348 26.44 11.95 11.30
C LYS A 348 26.34 10.45 11.03
N GLU A 349 25.13 9.96 10.77
CA GLU A 349 24.88 8.55 10.46
C GLU A 349 25.59 8.11 9.18
N LEU A 350 25.54 8.93 8.12
CA LEU A 350 26.29 8.73 6.87
C LEU A 350 27.78 8.52 7.14
N VAL A 351 28.42 9.41 7.89
CA VAL A 351 29.86 9.33 8.19
C VAL A 351 30.19 8.05 8.97
N HIS A 352 29.32 7.61 9.90
CA HIS A 352 29.49 6.35 10.62
C HIS A 352 29.34 5.13 9.71
N GLN A 353 28.29 5.06 8.89
CA GLN A 353 28.04 3.91 8.04
C GLN A 353 29.08 3.79 6.91
N VAL A 354 29.47 4.89 6.24
CA VAL A 354 30.53 4.85 5.21
C VAL A 354 31.86 4.36 5.81
N ALA A 355 32.21 4.83 7.02
CA ALA A 355 33.40 4.34 7.73
C ALA A 355 33.27 2.86 8.17
N HIS A 356 32.05 2.37 8.44
CA HIS A 356 31.77 0.97 8.79
C HIS A 356 31.82 0.04 7.57
N TYR A 357 31.38 0.51 6.39
CA TYR A 357 31.54 -0.18 5.11
C TYR A 357 33.00 -0.24 4.62
N GLY A 358 33.93 0.41 5.32
CA GLY A 358 35.37 0.28 5.11
C GLY A 358 36.03 1.42 4.32
N ASP A 359 35.32 2.51 4.05
CA ASP A 359 35.83 3.66 3.30
C ASP A 359 36.01 4.90 4.22
N PRO A 360 37.11 4.98 5.00
CA PRO A 360 37.36 6.10 5.88
C PRO A 360 37.72 7.40 5.12
N GLU A 361 38.14 7.30 3.85
CA GLU A 361 38.54 8.43 3.01
C GLU A 361 37.28 9.17 2.50
N GLU A 362 36.30 8.44 1.98
CA GLU A 362 34.97 8.99 1.66
C GLU A 362 34.23 9.46 2.92
N ALA A 363 34.32 8.74 4.04
CA ALA A 363 33.73 9.17 5.30
C ALA A 363 34.34 10.47 5.85
N LEU A 364 35.66 10.67 5.72
CA LEU A 364 36.32 11.93 6.05
C LEU A 364 35.86 13.06 5.11
N TRP A 365 35.70 12.78 3.81
CA TRP A 365 35.16 13.74 2.86
C TRP A 365 33.76 14.21 3.26
N TRP A 366 32.86 13.30 3.63
CA TRP A 366 31.52 13.65 4.12
C TRP A 366 31.53 14.41 5.44
N ALA A 367 32.41 14.04 6.38
CA ALA A 367 32.55 14.72 7.66
C ALA A 367 32.99 16.18 7.49
N LEU A 368 33.90 16.44 6.54
CA LEU A 368 34.33 17.78 6.18
C LEU A 368 33.27 18.54 5.36
N PHE A 369 32.64 17.89 4.37
CA PHE A 369 31.61 18.49 3.52
C PHE A 369 30.41 19.02 4.32
N TYR A 370 29.93 18.23 5.29
CA TYR A 370 28.84 18.63 6.19
C TYR A 370 29.31 19.40 7.44
N ASN A 371 30.61 19.65 7.60
CA ASN A 371 31.20 20.28 8.79
C ASN A 371 30.74 19.61 10.11
N VAL A 372 30.75 18.28 10.13
CA VAL A 372 30.40 17.48 11.31
C VAL A 372 31.43 17.72 12.41
N ASP A 373 30.98 17.91 13.66
CA ASP A 373 31.87 18.12 14.80
C ASP A 373 32.82 16.93 14.99
N LYS A 374 34.13 17.20 15.09
CA LYS A 374 35.18 16.18 15.27
C LYS A 374 34.92 15.22 16.43
N LYS A 375 34.22 15.63 17.49
CA LYS A 375 33.87 14.71 18.60
C LYS A 375 33.04 13.51 18.08
N ASP A 376 32.17 13.76 17.11
CA ASP A 376 31.20 12.83 16.54
C ASP A 376 31.78 12.02 15.34
N TRP A 377 33.07 12.17 15.00
CA TRP A 377 33.69 11.37 13.93
C TRP A 377 34.03 9.94 14.41
N PRO A 378 33.91 8.92 13.53
CA PRO A 378 34.42 7.57 13.80
C PRO A 378 35.93 7.55 14.10
N TYR A 379 36.40 6.55 14.85
CA TYR A 379 37.81 6.40 15.21
C TYR A 379 38.73 6.28 13.97
N THR A 380 38.30 5.54 12.95
CA THR A 380 39.03 5.38 11.68
C THR A 380 39.19 6.70 10.93
N VAL A 381 38.16 7.55 10.94
CA VAL A 381 38.16 8.88 10.30
C VAL A 381 39.07 9.85 11.05
N LYS A 382 39.05 9.84 12.39
CA LYS A 382 39.97 10.62 13.25
C LYS A 382 41.44 10.24 12.98
N MET A 383 41.75 8.94 13.01
CA MET A 383 43.10 8.43 12.74
C MET A 383 43.63 8.79 11.34
N LEU A 384 42.74 8.89 10.35
CA LEU A 384 43.11 9.27 8.99
C LEU A 384 43.47 10.76 8.87
N GLU A 385 42.69 11.64 9.51
CA GLU A 385 43.00 13.08 9.52
C GLU A 385 44.26 13.40 10.34
N GLU A 386 44.45 12.73 11.48
CA GLU A 386 45.60 12.94 12.36
C GLU A 386 46.93 12.40 11.77
N ASN A 387 46.89 11.53 10.75
CA ASN A 387 48.08 10.98 10.09
C ASN A 387 47.86 10.62 8.60
N PRO A 388 47.76 11.63 7.69
CA PRO A 388 47.43 11.38 6.28
C PRO A 388 48.45 10.54 5.52
N ASP A 389 49.74 10.70 5.81
CA ASP A 389 50.86 9.94 5.21
C ASP A 389 51.15 8.61 5.94
N GLY A 390 50.18 8.09 6.71
CA GLY A 390 50.37 7.00 7.66
C GLY A 390 50.78 5.66 7.04
N ASN A 391 52.09 5.36 7.04
CA ASN A 391 52.69 4.07 6.67
C ASN A 391 51.89 2.86 7.19
N ARG A 392 51.07 2.24 6.33
CA ARG A 392 50.13 1.13 6.66
C ARG A 392 50.78 -0.19 7.13
N ALA A 393 52.08 -0.22 7.39
CA ALA A 393 52.87 -1.46 7.56
C ALA A 393 52.91 -2.05 8.98
N GLN A 394 52.66 -1.27 10.04
CA GLN A 394 53.13 -1.61 11.41
C GLN A 394 52.11 -1.51 12.56
N GLN A 395 50.81 -1.60 12.27
CA GLN A 395 49.77 -1.85 13.31
C GLN A 395 48.82 -3.01 12.97
N LYS A 396 49.37 -4.16 12.51
CA LYS A 396 48.76 -5.44 12.92
C LYS A 396 49.02 -5.60 14.42
N ILE A 397 47.96 -5.67 15.22
CA ILE A 397 48.06 -6.09 16.62
C ILE A 397 48.47 -7.58 16.62
N ASN A 398 49.53 -7.93 17.34
CA ASN A 398 49.99 -9.31 17.44
C ASN A 398 49.04 -10.16 18.30
N SER A 399 47.97 -10.66 17.71
CA SER A 399 47.40 -11.96 18.10
C SER A 399 48.23 -13.07 17.44
N PRO A 400 48.91 -13.94 18.20
CA PRO A 400 49.51 -15.14 17.63
C PRO A 400 48.41 -16.12 17.18
N ASP A 401 48.76 -16.91 16.15
CA ASP A 401 48.08 -18.15 15.73
C ASP A 401 46.65 -18.03 15.14
N GLU A 402 46.47 -17.22 14.08
CA GLU A 402 45.51 -17.53 13.01
C GLU A 402 46.19 -17.44 11.62
N GLU A 403 45.98 -18.45 10.76
CA GLU A 403 46.58 -18.51 9.42
C GLU A 403 45.84 -17.60 8.44
N SER A 404 46.51 -16.54 8.00
CA SER A 404 45.99 -15.52 7.08
C SER A 404 45.87 -16.02 5.64
N TRP A 405 44.73 -16.60 5.27
CA TRP A 405 44.42 -17.04 3.90
C TRP A 405 44.11 -15.90 2.90
N ASP A 406 44.09 -14.64 3.34
CA ASP A 406 43.72 -13.45 2.52
C ASP A 406 44.74 -13.07 1.41
N ASN A 407 45.76 -13.88 1.16
CA ASN A 407 46.83 -13.60 0.18
C ASN A 407 46.47 -14.04 -1.26
N GLU A 408 45.21 -13.90 -1.70
CA GLU A 408 44.87 -13.91 -3.14
C GLU A 408 43.50 -13.27 -3.46
N LEU A 409 43.18 -12.13 -2.82
CA LEU A 409 42.14 -11.22 -3.35
C LEU A 409 42.62 -10.54 -4.63
N VAL A 410 42.55 -11.29 -5.73
CA VAL A 410 42.66 -10.76 -7.10
C VAL A 410 41.57 -9.70 -7.25
N ALA A 411 41.96 -8.44 -7.45
CA ALA A 411 41.01 -7.38 -7.76
C ALA A 411 40.22 -7.80 -9.01
N PRO A 412 38.87 -7.77 -8.99
CA PRO A 412 38.06 -8.28 -10.10
C PRO A 412 38.44 -7.55 -11.39
N GLU A 413 38.66 -8.30 -12.46
CA GLU A 413 39.08 -7.73 -13.74
C GLU A 413 38.09 -6.64 -14.18
N PRO A 414 38.57 -5.48 -14.67
CA PRO A 414 37.72 -4.34 -14.97
C PRO A 414 36.70 -4.72 -16.05
N ILE A 415 35.42 -4.73 -15.67
CA ILE A 415 34.33 -5.16 -16.54
C ILE A 415 34.27 -4.26 -17.78
N GLU A 416 34.57 -4.83 -18.95
CA GLU A 416 34.41 -4.13 -20.22
C GLU A 416 32.92 -3.96 -20.54
N TYR A 417 32.41 -2.75 -20.41
CA TYR A 417 31.03 -2.42 -20.78
C TYR A 417 30.87 -2.21 -22.29
N HIS A 418 29.62 -2.32 -22.76
CA HIS A 418 29.24 -1.87 -24.09
C HIS A 418 29.40 -0.35 -24.21
N SER A 419 29.68 0.12 -25.41
CA SER A 419 30.05 1.51 -25.70
C SER A 419 29.33 2.01 -26.94
N MET A 420 28.98 3.30 -26.96
CA MET A 420 28.32 3.92 -28.10
C MET A 420 29.18 3.83 -29.38
N PRO A 421 28.70 3.19 -30.47
CA PRO A 421 29.44 3.11 -31.74
C PRO A 421 29.16 4.30 -32.66
N LEU A 422 28.15 5.12 -32.36
CA LEU A 422 27.91 6.41 -33.01
C LEU A 422 28.88 7.47 -32.46
N PRO A 423 29.30 8.46 -33.26
CA PRO A 423 30.12 9.56 -32.78
C PRO A 423 29.30 10.52 -31.89
N VAL A 424 29.97 11.32 -31.07
CA VAL A 424 29.31 12.14 -30.03
C VAL A 424 28.37 13.21 -30.61
N ASP A 425 28.67 13.73 -31.80
CA ASP A 425 27.83 14.69 -32.54
C ASP A 425 26.53 14.06 -33.08
N ALA A 426 26.40 12.74 -33.07
CA ALA A 426 25.14 12.05 -33.35
C ALA A 426 24.17 12.05 -32.14
N ILE A 427 24.64 12.44 -30.94
CA ILE A 427 23.83 12.54 -29.71
C ILE A 427 23.39 14.00 -29.53
N LEU A 428 22.09 14.25 -29.60
CA LEU A 428 21.51 15.59 -29.69
C LEU A 428 20.59 15.86 -28.50
N LEU A 429 21.04 16.72 -27.57
CA LEU A 429 20.25 17.19 -26.43
C LEU A 429 19.24 18.26 -26.88
N ILE A 430 17.97 17.89 -26.90
CA ILE A 430 16.82 18.72 -27.26
C ILE A 430 16.30 19.39 -25.98
N ASP A 431 16.83 20.59 -25.70
CA ASP A 431 16.60 21.36 -24.46
C ASP A 431 15.78 22.63 -24.66
N SER A 432 15.40 22.96 -25.89
CA SER A 432 14.84 24.25 -26.28
C SER A 432 13.89 24.11 -27.49
N PRO A 433 12.88 24.99 -27.66
CA PRO A 433 11.88 24.85 -28.71
C PRO A 433 12.48 24.80 -30.13
N ILE A 434 13.48 25.63 -30.40
CA ILE A 434 14.15 25.70 -31.71
C ILE A 434 14.85 24.37 -32.06
N LYS A 435 15.48 23.70 -31.08
CA LYS A 435 16.07 22.37 -31.30
C LYS A 435 15.00 21.30 -31.51
N PHE A 436 13.82 21.46 -30.91
CA PHE A 436 12.70 20.52 -31.04
C PHE A 436 12.05 20.68 -32.43
N GLU A 437 11.88 21.91 -32.92
CA GLU A 437 11.49 22.22 -34.31
C GLU A 437 12.47 21.58 -35.32
N ASP A 438 13.78 21.83 -35.18
CA ASP A 438 14.83 21.25 -36.04
C ASP A 438 14.86 19.71 -36.00
N PHE A 439 14.65 19.12 -34.81
CA PHE A 439 14.52 17.67 -34.60
C PHE A 439 13.29 17.06 -35.29
N LEU A 440 12.15 17.77 -35.32
CA LEU A 440 10.95 17.31 -36.03
C LEU A 440 11.13 17.38 -37.56
N ASP A 441 11.76 18.44 -38.08
CA ASP A 441 12.00 18.64 -39.51
C ASP A 441 13.10 17.71 -40.09
N THR A 442 14.13 17.39 -39.31
CA THR A 442 15.32 16.68 -39.81
C THR A 442 15.48 15.26 -39.26
N GLY A 443 15.08 15.00 -38.01
CA GLY A 443 15.44 13.77 -37.27
C GLY A 443 14.77 12.49 -37.76
N PHE A 444 13.74 12.60 -38.60
CA PHE A 444 12.88 11.48 -39.04
C PHE A 444 12.94 11.16 -40.54
N GLN A 445 13.92 11.72 -41.24
CA GLN A 445 14.12 11.45 -42.67
C GLN A 445 14.67 10.01 -42.87
N ASP A 446 13.90 9.21 -43.61
CA ASP A 446 14.11 7.77 -43.84
C ASP A 446 14.18 6.90 -42.57
N VAL A 447 13.30 7.17 -41.59
CA VAL A 447 13.19 6.39 -40.34
C VAL A 447 12.00 5.42 -40.37
N ASP A 448 12.30 4.12 -40.33
CA ASP A 448 11.36 2.98 -40.19
C ASP A 448 11.24 2.49 -38.74
N MET A 449 12.20 2.86 -37.88
CA MET A 449 12.40 2.27 -36.57
C MET A 449 13.07 3.25 -35.60
N ILE A 450 12.60 3.23 -34.34
CA ILE A 450 13.27 3.89 -33.23
C ILE A 450 13.35 3.00 -31.98
N GLY A 451 14.43 3.12 -31.21
CA GLY A 451 14.47 2.77 -29.80
C GLY A 451 13.92 3.91 -28.95
N ILE A 452 13.13 3.59 -27.93
CA ILE A 452 12.61 4.53 -26.94
C ILE A 452 12.99 4.05 -25.55
N ASP A 453 13.53 4.96 -24.76
CA ASP A 453 13.73 4.80 -23.32
C ASP A 453 13.26 6.07 -22.59
N CYS A 454 13.22 6.03 -21.25
CA CYS A 454 12.80 7.16 -20.42
C CYS A 454 13.56 7.19 -19.09
N GLU A 455 13.91 8.40 -18.62
CA GLU A 455 14.53 8.58 -17.30
C GLU A 455 13.67 9.44 -16.38
N TRP A 456 13.58 9.02 -15.12
CA TRP A 456 13.01 9.77 -14.02
C TRP A 456 13.92 9.61 -12.81
N LYS A 457 13.95 10.63 -11.97
CA LYS A 457 14.70 10.58 -10.71
C LYS A 457 14.11 9.51 -9.77
N PRO A 458 14.94 8.70 -9.08
CA PRO A 458 14.47 7.80 -8.03
C PRO A 458 13.89 8.60 -6.85
N SER A 459 12.57 8.65 -6.69
CA SER A 459 11.96 9.33 -5.53
C SER A 459 12.02 8.46 -4.27
N PHE A 460 12.66 8.99 -3.23
CA PHE A 460 12.76 8.33 -1.92
C PHE A 460 11.72 8.86 -0.92
N GLY A 461 10.44 8.92 -1.30
CA GLY A 461 9.48 9.65 -0.47
C GLY A 461 7.99 9.43 -0.75
N GLY A 462 7.27 10.53 -0.89
CA GLY A 462 5.84 10.57 -1.20
C GLY A 462 5.49 11.37 -2.45
N ASN A 463 6.47 12.09 -3.02
CA ASN A 463 6.37 12.67 -4.35
C ASN A 463 6.18 11.53 -5.36
N ALA A 464 5.52 11.81 -6.49
CA ALA A 464 5.58 10.90 -7.62
C ALA A 464 7.00 10.95 -8.23
N ASN A 465 7.42 9.89 -8.91
CA ASN A 465 8.45 10.03 -9.93
C ASN A 465 7.86 10.92 -11.04
N GLU A 466 8.57 11.95 -11.49
CA GLU A 466 8.19 12.74 -12.66
C GLU A 466 9.16 12.43 -13.82
N LEU A 467 8.63 12.38 -15.04
CA LEU A 467 9.44 12.07 -16.23
C LEU A 467 10.42 13.21 -16.49
N ALA A 468 11.72 12.92 -16.43
CA ALA A 468 12.76 13.93 -16.52
C ALA A 468 13.42 14.00 -17.91
N LEU A 469 13.60 12.85 -18.57
CA LEU A 469 14.07 12.75 -19.95
C LEU A 469 13.26 11.69 -20.73
N MET A 470 13.17 11.88 -22.05
CA MET A 470 12.74 10.87 -23.01
C MET A 470 13.82 10.74 -24.08
N GLN A 471 14.20 9.52 -24.45
CA GLN A 471 15.25 9.26 -25.42
C GLN A 471 14.66 8.57 -26.65
N ILE A 472 15.01 9.08 -27.84
CA ILE A 472 14.56 8.55 -29.13
C ILE A 472 15.79 8.26 -29.98
N ALA A 473 16.10 6.99 -30.16
CA ALA A 473 17.27 6.51 -30.90
C ALA A 473 16.86 6.00 -32.29
N THR A 474 17.40 6.60 -33.35
CA THR A 474 17.34 6.08 -34.73
C THR A 474 18.58 5.24 -35.03
N ARG A 475 18.71 4.68 -36.24
CA ARG A 475 19.96 4.03 -36.70
C ARG A 475 21.13 5.00 -36.96
N LYS A 476 20.92 6.32 -36.93
CA LYS A 476 21.93 7.35 -37.27
C LYS A 476 22.24 8.31 -36.12
N ASN A 477 21.22 8.68 -35.34
CA ASN A 477 21.23 9.75 -34.34
C ASN A 477 20.39 9.36 -33.12
N VAL A 478 20.76 9.89 -31.95
CA VAL A 478 20.01 9.73 -30.71
C VAL A 478 19.61 11.09 -30.16
N PHE A 479 18.31 11.29 -29.94
CA PHE A 479 17.74 12.53 -29.47
C PHE A 479 17.34 12.37 -28.00
N VAL A 480 17.89 13.23 -27.13
CA VAL A 480 17.59 13.24 -25.68
C VAL A 480 16.75 14.47 -25.39
N LEU A 481 15.46 14.28 -25.09
CA LEU A 481 14.50 15.36 -24.90
C LEU A 481 14.44 15.74 -23.42
N ASP A 482 14.73 17.00 -23.10
CA ASP A 482 14.67 17.54 -21.74
C ASP A 482 13.21 17.81 -21.32
N ILE A 483 12.57 16.85 -20.66
CA ILE A 483 11.16 16.98 -20.25
C ILE A 483 11.00 18.02 -19.13
N VAL A 484 11.99 18.13 -18.23
CA VAL A 484 11.99 19.15 -17.15
C VAL A 484 12.01 20.56 -17.73
N ASN A 485 12.79 20.81 -18.80
CA ASN A 485 12.81 22.14 -19.42
C ASN A 485 11.72 22.35 -20.47
N LEU A 486 11.31 21.34 -21.23
CA LEU A 486 10.34 21.49 -22.32
C LEU A 486 8.90 21.29 -21.86
N GLY A 487 8.59 20.09 -21.33
CA GLY A 487 7.29 19.68 -20.76
C GLY A 487 6.07 20.47 -21.20
N ASN A 488 5.33 21.04 -20.24
CA ASN A 488 4.11 21.81 -20.48
C ASN A 488 4.32 23.19 -21.16
N LYS A 489 5.55 23.53 -21.59
CA LYS A 489 5.86 24.83 -22.24
C LYS A 489 5.69 24.79 -23.77
N VAL A 490 5.73 23.60 -24.40
CA VAL A 490 5.67 23.42 -25.87
C VAL A 490 4.60 22.41 -26.33
N PRO A 491 3.32 22.56 -25.91
CA PRO A 491 2.27 21.57 -26.19
C PRO A 491 2.06 21.25 -27.68
N HIS A 492 2.26 22.22 -28.58
CA HIS A 492 2.11 22.00 -30.01
C HIS A 492 3.19 21.04 -30.57
N LEU A 493 4.46 21.19 -30.16
CA LEU A 493 5.55 20.30 -30.59
C LEU A 493 5.34 18.87 -30.06
N TRP A 494 4.75 18.71 -28.87
CA TRP A 494 4.33 17.39 -28.38
C TRP A 494 3.19 16.79 -29.20
N GLN A 495 2.19 17.58 -29.60
CA GLN A 495 1.11 17.09 -30.48
C GLN A 495 1.66 16.66 -31.85
N GLU A 496 2.68 17.35 -32.38
CA GLU A 496 3.35 16.99 -33.63
C GLU A 496 4.25 15.76 -33.49
N LEU A 497 5.07 15.67 -32.44
CA LEU A 497 5.84 14.46 -32.10
C LEU A 497 4.91 13.24 -31.94
N GLY A 498 3.78 13.46 -31.27
CA GLY A 498 2.69 12.50 -31.06
C GLY A 498 2.10 11.99 -32.37
N LYS A 499 1.98 12.86 -33.38
CA LYS A 499 1.45 12.56 -34.72
C LYS A 499 2.49 11.89 -35.63
N PHE A 500 3.69 12.45 -35.75
CA PHE A 500 4.71 12.02 -36.71
C PHE A 500 5.40 10.71 -36.31
N ILE A 501 5.69 10.54 -35.01
CA ILE A 501 6.31 9.34 -34.48
C ILE A 501 5.26 8.44 -33.85
N PHE A 502 4.69 8.87 -32.74
CA PHE A 502 4.09 7.95 -31.79
C PHE A 502 2.84 7.27 -32.34
N ASN A 503 1.93 8.03 -32.94
CA ASN A 503 0.70 7.51 -33.54
C ASN A 503 0.85 7.10 -35.02
N ASN A 504 2.06 7.15 -35.59
CA ASN A 504 2.37 6.67 -36.93
C ASN A 504 2.61 5.15 -36.93
N CYS A 505 1.86 4.37 -37.73
CA CYS A 505 1.99 2.91 -37.78
C CYS A 505 3.22 2.42 -38.55
N ASP A 506 3.79 3.25 -39.42
CA ASP A 506 4.86 2.85 -40.34
C ASP A 506 6.25 2.90 -39.67
N ILE A 507 6.33 3.48 -38.47
CA ILE A 507 7.53 3.51 -37.61
C ILE A 507 7.36 2.51 -36.46
N LEU A 508 8.27 1.53 -36.36
CA LEU A 508 8.33 0.56 -35.27
C LEU A 508 9.05 1.15 -34.04
N LYS A 509 8.41 1.10 -32.87
CA LYS A 509 8.97 1.57 -31.59
C LYS A 509 9.48 0.36 -30.83
N LEU A 510 10.75 0.35 -30.49
CA LEU A 510 11.37 -0.63 -29.59
C LEU A 510 11.45 -0.05 -28.18
N GLY A 511 11.34 -0.91 -27.18
CA GLY A 511 11.61 -0.58 -25.77
C GLY A 511 11.82 -1.85 -24.96
N PHE A 512 12.22 -1.73 -23.69
CA PHE A 512 12.43 -2.88 -22.82
C PHE A 512 11.57 -2.76 -21.55
N SER A 513 10.54 -3.61 -21.43
CA SER A 513 9.50 -3.51 -20.40
C SER A 513 8.63 -2.23 -20.48
N ILE A 514 8.56 -1.63 -21.69
CA ILE A 514 8.06 -0.26 -22.03
C ILE A 514 6.64 0.13 -21.54
N THR A 515 5.92 -0.77 -20.87
CA THR A 515 4.59 -0.49 -20.29
C THR A 515 4.65 0.54 -19.16
N GLY A 516 5.74 0.58 -18.39
CA GLY A 516 5.95 1.60 -17.34
C GLY A 516 6.15 2.99 -17.93
N ASP A 517 7.00 3.07 -18.94
CA ASP A 517 7.41 4.30 -19.62
C ASP A 517 6.22 4.93 -20.35
N ILE A 518 5.43 4.10 -21.05
CA ILE A 518 4.15 4.53 -21.66
C ILE A 518 3.17 5.11 -20.61
N HIS A 519 3.22 4.68 -19.35
CA HIS A 519 2.41 5.28 -18.28
C HIS A 519 3.00 6.64 -17.83
N MET A 520 4.31 6.70 -17.56
CA MET A 520 5.04 7.92 -17.20
C MET A 520 4.86 9.04 -18.25
N ILE A 521 5.10 8.70 -19.53
CA ILE A 521 4.91 9.59 -20.69
C ILE A 521 3.49 10.14 -20.72
N ARG A 522 2.46 9.30 -20.52
CA ARG A 522 1.06 9.74 -20.57
C ARG A 522 0.64 10.61 -19.39
N GLN A 523 1.30 10.50 -18.25
CA GLN A 523 1.07 11.36 -17.10
C GLN A 523 1.77 12.71 -17.26
N ALA A 524 3.01 12.71 -17.75
CA ALA A 524 3.83 13.92 -17.89
C ALA A 524 3.53 14.75 -19.15
N LEU A 525 3.15 14.09 -20.25
CA LEU A 525 2.97 14.69 -21.58
C LEU A 525 1.57 14.36 -22.16
N PRO A 526 0.47 14.89 -21.59
CA PRO A 526 -0.88 14.64 -22.10
C PRO A 526 -1.07 15.11 -23.55
N ASP A 527 -0.42 16.21 -23.94
CA ASP A 527 -0.42 16.75 -25.30
C ASP A 527 0.23 15.84 -26.35
N LEU A 528 1.06 14.86 -25.96
CA LEU A 528 1.56 13.84 -26.88
C LEU A 528 0.42 12.99 -27.48
N ASN A 529 -0.76 12.98 -26.84
CA ASN A 529 -1.97 12.26 -27.26
C ASN A 529 -1.68 10.80 -27.67
N LEU A 530 -0.90 10.12 -26.83
CA LEU A 530 -0.40 8.77 -27.12
C LEU A 530 -1.54 7.75 -27.12
N LEU A 531 -1.64 6.94 -28.19
CA LEU A 531 -2.67 5.89 -28.37
C LEU A 531 -2.06 4.47 -28.38
N PRO A 532 -1.59 3.90 -27.25
CA PRO A 532 -0.85 2.62 -27.23
C PRO A 532 -1.58 1.40 -27.82
N LYS A 533 -2.91 1.48 -28.00
CA LYS A 533 -3.74 0.41 -28.56
C LYS A 533 -3.75 0.34 -30.09
N GLN A 534 -3.09 1.27 -30.78
CA GLN A 534 -3.12 1.40 -32.24
C GLN A 534 -1.71 1.52 -32.85
N VAL A 535 -0.66 1.31 -32.06
CA VAL A 535 0.72 1.71 -32.39
C VAL A 535 1.66 0.51 -32.31
N GLY A 536 2.59 0.43 -33.26
CA GLY A 536 3.65 -0.58 -33.30
C GLY A 536 4.70 -0.43 -32.20
N PHE A 537 4.36 -0.79 -30.96
CA PHE A 537 5.28 -0.86 -29.81
C PHE A 537 5.72 -2.31 -29.53
N LEU A 538 6.96 -2.65 -29.88
CA LEU A 538 7.56 -3.95 -29.63
C LEU A 538 8.42 -3.91 -28.36
N ASP A 539 7.93 -4.55 -27.30
CA ASP A 539 8.70 -4.80 -26.08
C ASP A 539 9.72 -5.94 -26.32
N LEU A 540 11.00 -5.59 -26.34
CA LEU A 540 12.11 -6.53 -26.50
C LEU A 540 12.22 -7.50 -25.31
N CYS A 541 11.73 -7.14 -24.11
CA CYS A 541 11.67 -8.05 -22.97
C CYS A 541 10.65 -9.18 -23.22
N SER A 542 9.47 -8.83 -23.74
CA SER A 542 8.44 -9.81 -24.14
C SER A 542 8.85 -10.66 -25.35
N LEU A 543 9.59 -10.08 -26.30
CA LEU A 543 10.17 -10.80 -27.43
C LEU A 543 11.22 -11.82 -26.96
N TRP A 544 12.17 -11.41 -26.11
CA TRP A 544 13.19 -12.31 -25.55
C TRP A 544 12.56 -13.49 -24.81
N LYS A 545 11.60 -13.22 -23.91
CA LYS A 545 10.78 -14.23 -23.20
C LYS A 545 9.90 -15.10 -24.10
N HIS A 546 9.74 -14.73 -25.37
CA HIS A 546 9.14 -15.59 -26.39
C HIS A 546 10.20 -16.52 -26.99
N LEU A 547 11.35 -15.96 -27.40
CA LEU A 547 12.45 -16.68 -28.05
C LEU A 547 13.12 -17.73 -27.16
N GLU A 548 13.18 -17.53 -25.84
CA GLU A 548 13.66 -18.52 -24.86
C GLU A 548 12.95 -19.89 -24.96
N LYS A 549 11.73 -19.92 -25.51
CA LYS A 549 10.94 -21.15 -25.72
C LYS A 549 11.32 -21.92 -26.99
N PHE A 550 12.19 -21.34 -27.83
CA PHE A 550 12.60 -21.86 -29.13
C PHE A 550 14.13 -22.07 -29.19
N PRO A 551 14.67 -23.14 -28.57
CA PRO A 551 16.12 -23.36 -28.39
C PRO A 551 16.93 -23.58 -29.69
N LYS A 552 16.32 -23.37 -30.87
CA LYS A 552 17.02 -23.20 -32.15
C LYS A 552 17.56 -21.79 -32.35
N VAL A 553 16.85 -20.76 -31.84
CA VAL A 553 17.32 -19.38 -31.87
C VAL A 553 18.36 -19.23 -30.77
N LYS A 554 19.62 -19.09 -31.15
CA LYS A 554 20.72 -18.77 -30.23
C LYS A 554 21.14 -17.32 -30.43
N LEU A 555 21.22 -16.56 -29.33
CA LEU A 555 21.88 -15.26 -29.33
C LEU A 555 23.41 -15.47 -29.36
N PRO A 556 24.20 -14.51 -29.90
CA PRO A 556 25.61 -14.77 -30.20
C PRO A 556 26.52 -15.05 -28.98
N TYR A 557 26.12 -14.62 -27.78
CA TYR A 557 26.91 -14.77 -26.56
C TYR A 557 26.15 -15.51 -25.46
N GLU A 558 26.78 -16.52 -24.87
CA GLU A 558 26.24 -17.27 -23.72
C GLU A 558 26.61 -16.54 -22.41
N VAL A 559 25.61 -16.03 -21.70
CA VAL A 559 25.77 -15.31 -20.42
C VAL A 559 25.30 -16.21 -19.29
N GLN A 560 26.16 -16.45 -18.30
CA GLN A 560 25.89 -17.39 -17.20
C GLN A 560 25.30 -16.71 -15.95
N THR A 561 25.31 -15.37 -15.89
CA THR A 561 24.96 -14.59 -14.71
C THR A 561 24.12 -13.35 -15.07
N GLY A 562 23.03 -13.13 -14.32
CA GLY A 562 22.15 -11.97 -14.47
C GLY A 562 20.67 -12.34 -14.60
N GLY A 563 19.80 -11.50 -14.05
CA GLY A 563 18.33 -11.62 -14.24
C GLY A 563 17.85 -11.04 -15.58
N PRO A 564 16.55 -11.07 -15.88
CA PRO A 564 15.98 -10.58 -17.14
C PRO A 564 15.97 -9.03 -17.20
N SER A 565 17.12 -8.43 -17.51
CA SER A 565 17.33 -6.98 -17.62
C SER A 565 17.88 -6.58 -19.00
N LEU A 566 17.70 -5.31 -19.41
CA LEU A 566 18.21 -4.79 -20.69
C LEU A 566 19.71 -5.07 -20.85
N SER A 567 20.51 -4.75 -19.82
CA SER A 567 21.94 -5.06 -19.78
C SER A 567 22.28 -6.55 -19.97
N THR A 568 21.38 -7.47 -19.61
CA THR A 568 21.59 -8.92 -19.79
C THR A 568 21.33 -9.32 -21.23
N LEU A 569 20.27 -8.76 -21.84
CA LEU A 569 19.94 -8.97 -23.25
C LEU A 569 21.01 -8.34 -24.17
N VAL A 570 21.50 -7.15 -23.82
CA VAL A 570 22.63 -6.49 -24.50
C VAL A 570 23.89 -7.34 -24.41
N HIS A 571 24.20 -7.93 -23.25
CA HIS A 571 25.33 -8.85 -23.10
C HIS A 571 25.17 -10.10 -24.00
N HIS A 572 23.98 -10.72 -24.03
CA HIS A 572 23.69 -11.84 -24.94
C HIS A 572 23.81 -11.49 -26.44
N CYS A 573 23.52 -10.24 -26.82
CA CYS A 573 23.49 -9.82 -28.22
C CYS A 573 24.82 -9.24 -28.72
N LEU A 574 25.50 -8.45 -27.88
CA LEU A 574 26.67 -7.61 -28.23
C LEU A 574 27.94 -7.96 -27.45
N GLY A 575 27.88 -8.96 -26.55
CA GLY A 575 29.06 -9.52 -25.87
C GLY A 575 29.57 -8.73 -24.67
N ARG A 576 28.93 -7.62 -24.30
CA ARG A 576 29.27 -6.81 -23.12
C ARG A 576 28.02 -6.26 -22.42
N PRO A 577 28.01 -6.09 -21.08
CA PRO A 577 26.89 -5.50 -20.34
C PRO A 577 26.84 -3.97 -20.48
N LEU A 578 25.72 -3.35 -20.08
CA LEU A 578 25.60 -1.89 -19.96
C LEU A 578 26.17 -1.40 -18.62
N ASN A 579 26.76 -0.20 -18.60
CA ASN A 579 27.30 0.42 -17.39
C ASN A 579 26.19 1.14 -16.59
N LYS A 580 25.61 0.46 -15.59
CA LYS A 580 24.48 0.98 -14.79
C LYS A 580 24.81 2.12 -13.82
N SER A 581 26.03 2.65 -13.82
CA SER A 581 26.50 3.64 -12.82
C SER A 581 25.66 4.93 -12.74
N GLU A 582 24.98 5.31 -13.82
CA GLU A 582 24.09 6.50 -13.89
C GLU A 582 22.60 6.17 -13.70
N GLN A 583 22.20 4.89 -13.64
CA GLN A 583 20.79 4.45 -13.59
C GLN A 583 19.98 5.06 -12.42
N PHE A 584 20.64 5.36 -11.30
CA PHE A 584 20.01 5.94 -10.10
C PHE A 584 20.38 7.42 -9.90
N SER A 585 20.77 8.13 -10.96
CA SER A 585 21.17 9.54 -10.88
C SER A 585 20.02 10.53 -10.64
N ASN A 586 20.39 11.75 -10.26
CA ASN A 586 19.45 12.86 -10.12
C ASN A 586 19.07 13.42 -11.50
N TRP A 587 18.16 12.74 -12.19
CA TRP A 587 17.72 13.08 -13.55
C TRP A 587 16.95 14.41 -13.66
N GLU A 588 16.49 14.99 -12.55
CA GLU A 588 15.89 16.33 -12.51
C GLU A 588 16.93 17.47 -12.51
N LYS A 589 18.17 17.19 -12.07
CA LYS A 589 19.22 18.20 -11.93
C LYS A 589 19.60 18.81 -13.27
N ARG A 590 19.82 20.13 -13.30
CA ARG A 590 20.25 20.87 -14.52
C ARG A 590 21.46 21.77 -14.23
N PRO A 591 22.43 21.89 -15.16
CA PRO A 591 22.57 21.08 -16.39
C PRO A 591 22.80 19.59 -16.08
N LEU A 592 22.51 18.72 -17.04
CA LEU A 592 22.88 17.31 -16.99
C LEU A 592 24.40 17.16 -17.12
N ARG A 593 24.96 16.06 -16.59
CA ARG A 593 26.34 15.65 -16.91
C ARG A 593 26.43 15.03 -18.30
N ASP A 594 27.60 15.12 -18.92
CA ASP A 594 27.91 14.39 -20.15
C ASP A 594 27.76 12.87 -19.98
N THR A 595 28.09 12.34 -18.79
CA THR A 595 27.90 10.92 -18.44
C THR A 595 26.44 10.51 -18.40
N GLN A 596 25.56 11.36 -17.85
CA GLN A 596 24.10 11.15 -17.85
C GLN A 596 23.55 11.14 -19.29
N ILE A 597 23.98 12.08 -20.13
CA ILE A 597 23.55 12.16 -21.53
C ILE A 597 24.03 10.94 -22.31
N ALA A 598 25.28 10.51 -22.11
CA ALA A 598 25.86 9.35 -22.77
C ALA A 598 25.21 8.01 -22.33
N TYR A 599 24.89 7.85 -21.03
CA TYR A 599 24.14 6.71 -20.51
C TYR A 599 22.76 6.62 -21.15
N ALA A 600 21.96 7.69 -21.00
CA ALA A 600 20.61 7.80 -21.53
C ALA A 600 20.54 7.53 -23.05
N ALA A 601 21.50 8.07 -23.81
CA ALA A 601 21.57 7.82 -25.25
C ALA A 601 21.91 6.36 -25.59
N LEU A 602 22.76 5.70 -24.80
CA LEU A 602 23.17 4.32 -25.04
C LEU A 602 22.06 3.31 -24.72
N ASP A 603 21.30 3.49 -23.63
CA ASP A 603 20.23 2.56 -23.25
C ASP A 603 19.10 2.59 -24.30
N ALA A 604 18.74 3.75 -24.87
CA ALA A 604 17.83 3.81 -26.02
C ALA A 604 18.43 3.23 -27.32
N TYR A 605 19.71 3.51 -27.63
CA TYR A 605 20.33 3.05 -28.87
C TYR A 605 20.73 1.55 -28.85
N CYS A 606 20.89 0.94 -27.68
CA CYS A 606 21.13 -0.49 -27.57
C CYS A 606 19.91 -1.32 -28.01
N LEU A 607 18.69 -0.79 -27.88
CA LEU A 607 17.46 -1.44 -28.33
C LEU A 607 17.49 -1.75 -29.84
N VAL A 608 17.97 -0.79 -30.64
CA VAL A 608 18.09 -0.92 -32.10
C VAL A 608 19.12 -1.98 -32.47
N GLN A 609 20.31 -1.94 -31.84
CA GLN A 609 21.37 -2.94 -32.03
C GLN A 609 20.91 -4.36 -31.62
N VAL A 610 20.21 -4.47 -30.48
CA VAL A 610 19.64 -5.72 -29.98
C VAL A 610 18.60 -6.28 -30.94
N TYR A 611 17.70 -5.45 -31.47
CA TYR A 611 16.70 -5.90 -32.46
C TYR A 611 17.36 -6.42 -33.75
N ASP A 612 18.30 -5.67 -34.32
CA ASP A 612 18.95 -6.08 -35.58
C ASP A 612 19.78 -7.37 -35.38
N VAL A 613 20.37 -7.61 -34.18
CA VAL A 613 21.00 -8.91 -33.82
C VAL A 613 19.98 -10.03 -33.65
N ILE A 614 18.90 -9.80 -32.88
CA ILE A 614 17.85 -10.81 -32.64
C ILE A 614 17.24 -11.26 -33.98
N ARG A 615 16.94 -10.31 -34.87
CA ARG A 615 16.39 -10.59 -36.21
C ARG A 615 17.30 -11.52 -36.99
N ARG A 616 18.58 -11.17 -37.14
CA ARG A 616 19.57 -11.99 -37.84
C ARG A 616 19.67 -13.41 -37.24
N CYS A 617 19.69 -13.54 -35.91
CA CYS A 617 19.71 -14.84 -35.24
C CYS A 617 18.41 -15.65 -35.42
N CYS A 618 17.27 -15.00 -35.67
CA CYS A 618 16.01 -15.66 -36.04
C CYS A 618 16.03 -16.12 -37.51
N ASP A 619 16.52 -15.27 -38.42
CA ASP A 619 16.67 -15.60 -39.85
C ASP A 619 17.60 -16.81 -40.05
N GLU A 620 18.76 -16.80 -39.38
CA GLU A 620 19.74 -17.91 -39.36
C GLU A 620 19.15 -19.21 -38.80
N ALA A 621 18.18 -19.12 -37.88
CA ALA A 621 17.49 -20.28 -37.28
C ALA A 621 16.25 -20.74 -38.07
N GLY A 622 15.83 -20.00 -39.11
CA GLY A 622 14.57 -20.23 -39.84
C GLY A 622 13.32 -20.01 -38.99
N PHE A 623 13.38 -19.05 -38.05
CA PHE A 623 12.28 -18.69 -37.16
C PHE A 623 11.38 -17.61 -37.80
N PRO A 624 10.03 -17.67 -37.68
CA PRO A 624 9.11 -16.73 -38.33
C PRO A 624 9.05 -15.37 -37.60
N PHE A 625 10.14 -14.62 -37.68
CA PHE A 625 10.39 -13.43 -36.87
C PHE A 625 9.33 -12.33 -37.03
N GLU A 626 8.96 -11.98 -38.26
CA GLU A 626 7.94 -10.98 -38.55
C GLU A 626 6.56 -11.40 -38.04
N GLU A 627 6.22 -12.70 -38.12
CA GLU A 627 4.94 -13.20 -37.59
C GLU A 627 4.93 -13.12 -36.05
N THR A 628 6.01 -13.52 -35.37
CA THR A 628 6.14 -13.39 -33.92
C THR A 628 6.11 -11.93 -33.47
N CYS A 629 6.78 -11.03 -34.19
CA CYS A 629 6.70 -9.59 -33.90
C CYS A 629 5.27 -9.07 -34.10
N TYR A 630 4.62 -9.38 -35.21
CA TYR A 630 3.23 -9.02 -35.46
C TYR A 630 2.30 -9.55 -34.36
N HIS A 631 2.43 -10.83 -33.97
CA HIS A 631 1.68 -11.39 -32.84
C HIS A 631 1.93 -10.64 -31.54
N LEU A 632 3.16 -10.24 -31.22
CA LEU A 632 3.44 -9.46 -30.00
C LEU A 632 2.86 -8.04 -30.06
N LEU A 633 2.81 -7.43 -31.25
CA LEU A 633 2.22 -6.13 -31.52
C LEU A 633 0.68 -6.14 -31.49
N THR A 634 0.04 -7.17 -32.05
CA THR A 634 -1.43 -7.25 -32.17
C THR A 634 -2.12 -8.07 -31.09
N ASN A 635 -1.38 -8.87 -30.30
CA ASN A 635 -1.94 -9.42 -29.08
C ASN A 635 -2.09 -8.31 -28.03
N GLU A 636 -3.21 -7.60 -28.10
CA GLU A 636 -3.93 -7.34 -26.86
C GLU A 636 -3.90 -8.63 -26.01
N LYS A 637 -3.62 -8.48 -24.72
CA LYS A 637 -3.99 -9.50 -23.72
C LYS A 637 -5.49 -9.75 -23.89
N THR A 638 -5.89 -10.75 -24.70
CA THR A 638 -7.27 -10.95 -25.18
C THR A 638 -8.25 -10.61 -24.08
N ALA A 639 -8.89 -9.43 -24.22
CA ALA A 639 -9.20 -8.56 -23.07
C ALA A 639 -9.63 -9.39 -21.87
N LYS A 640 -8.79 -9.41 -20.80
CA LYS A 640 -9.07 -10.16 -19.55
C LYS A 640 -10.54 -9.90 -19.26
N LYS A 641 -11.40 -10.87 -19.54
CA LYS A 641 -12.80 -10.78 -19.16
C LYS A 641 -12.71 -10.71 -17.65
N LYS A 642 -12.88 -9.51 -17.05
CA LYS A 642 -13.11 -9.37 -15.61
C LYS A 642 -14.15 -10.45 -15.34
N HIS A 643 -13.74 -11.52 -14.63
CA HIS A 643 -14.58 -12.70 -14.47
C HIS A 643 -15.80 -12.17 -13.74
N LYS A 644 -16.90 -11.92 -14.48
CA LYS A 644 -18.07 -11.26 -13.91
C LYS A 644 -18.46 -12.13 -12.73
N LYS A 645 -18.31 -11.61 -11.50
CA LYS A 645 -18.74 -12.29 -10.27
C LYS A 645 -20.11 -12.89 -10.58
N PRO A 646 -20.27 -14.22 -10.66
CA PRO A 646 -21.49 -14.79 -11.21
C PRO A 646 -22.67 -14.47 -10.31
N GLN A 647 -23.39 -13.37 -10.59
CA GLN A 647 -24.64 -13.05 -9.92
C GLN A 647 -25.55 -14.27 -10.06
N GLY A 648 -26.02 -14.74 -8.90
CA GLY A 648 -26.20 -16.18 -8.68
C GLY A 648 -27.17 -16.86 -9.64
N HIS A 649 -26.64 -17.57 -10.63
CA HIS A 649 -27.39 -18.64 -11.29
C HIS A 649 -27.31 -19.92 -10.44
N ARG A 650 -28.49 -20.50 -10.20
CA ARG A 650 -28.73 -21.70 -9.40
C ARG A 650 -27.70 -22.80 -9.70
N LYS A 651 -27.22 -23.48 -8.64
CA LYS A 651 -26.43 -24.73 -8.73
C LYS A 651 -27.07 -25.69 -9.75
N LYS A 652 -26.39 -25.88 -10.89
CA LYS A 652 -26.41 -27.14 -11.64
C LYS A 652 -25.17 -27.94 -11.21
N PRO A 653 -25.21 -29.28 -11.22
CA PRO A 653 -24.11 -30.09 -10.69
C PRO A 653 -22.84 -29.89 -11.52
N VAL A 654 -21.72 -29.67 -10.83
CA VAL A 654 -20.38 -29.77 -11.41
C VAL A 654 -20.12 -31.23 -11.73
N ALA A 655 -19.70 -31.53 -12.96
CA ALA A 655 -19.20 -32.86 -13.29
C ALA A 655 -17.87 -33.06 -12.56
N ALA A 656 -17.74 -34.15 -11.80
CA ALA A 656 -16.59 -34.34 -10.94
C ALA A 656 -15.28 -34.38 -11.73
N GLU A 657 -14.36 -33.47 -11.40
CA GLU A 657 -12.97 -33.57 -11.81
C GLU A 657 -12.38 -34.86 -11.23
N LYS A 658 -11.63 -35.61 -12.04
CA LYS A 658 -11.03 -36.86 -11.60
C LYS A 658 -9.78 -36.54 -10.77
N ASP A 659 -9.94 -36.58 -9.46
CA ASP A 659 -8.80 -36.63 -8.53
C ASP A 659 -7.85 -37.77 -8.95
N ILE A 660 -6.57 -37.46 -9.09
CA ILE A 660 -5.53 -38.47 -9.25
C ILE A 660 -5.34 -39.10 -7.86
N PRO A 661 -5.58 -40.41 -7.67
CA PRO A 661 -5.47 -41.01 -6.35
C PRO A 661 -4.04 -40.92 -5.82
N GLN A 662 -3.86 -40.31 -4.65
CA GLN A 662 -2.60 -40.35 -3.91
C GLN A 662 -2.24 -41.84 -3.69
N PRO A 663 -1.07 -42.32 -4.17
CA PRO A 663 -0.66 -43.71 -3.95
C PRO A 663 -0.58 -44.07 -2.47
N ALA A 664 -0.55 -45.36 -2.16
CA ALA A 664 -0.18 -45.82 -0.83
C ALA A 664 1.24 -45.36 -0.46
N SER A 665 1.49 -45.18 0.84
CA SER A 665 2.81 -44.86 1.38
C SER A 665 3.85 -45.92 0.99
N PRO A 666 5.10 -45.54 0.69
CA PRO A 666 6.18 -46.50 0.44
C PRO A 666 6.62 -47.26 1.71
N HIS A 667 6.13 -46.86 2.90
CA HIS A 667 6.50 -47.48 4.17
C HIS A 667 5.38 -48.39 4.72
N SER A 668 5.74 -49.66 4.99
CA SER A 668 4.92 -50.62 5.75
C SER A 668 4.92 -50.31 7.24
N ASP A 669 6.11 -50.07 7.79
CA ASP A 669 6.40 -49.99 9.22
C ASP A 669 6.78 -48.56 9.66
N PRO A 670 6.80 -48.25 10.98
CA PRO A 670 7.18 -46.93 11.46
C PRO A 670 8.64 -46.56 11.15
N VAL A 671 8.85 -45.32 10.68
CA VAL A 671 10.16 -44.78 10.31
C VAL A 671 10.62 -43.74 11.33
N SER A 672 11.86 -43.84 11.80
CA SER A 672 12.45 -42.85 12.71
C SER A 672 12.68 -41.50 12.00
N ALA A 673 12.47 -40.38 12.69
CA ALA A 673 12.44 -39.06 12.05
C ALA A 673 13.75 -38.67 11.35
N ASP A 674 14.89 -39.05 11.93
CA ASP A 674 16.24 -38.90 11.38
C ASP A 674 16.42 -39.56 9.99
N LYS A 675 15.65 -40.62 9.70
CA LYS A 675 15.73 -41.41 8.47
C LYS A 675 14.82 -40.91 7.36
N LEU A 676 13.84 -40.06 7.66
CA LEU A 676 13.02 -39.44 6.63
C LEU A 676 13.78 -38.24 6.04
N LYS A 677 14.01 -38.27 4.73
CA LYS A 677 14.45 -37.11 3.96
C LYS A 677 13.35 -36.63 3.03
N VAL A 678 13.09 -35.32 3.03
CA VAL A 678 12.10 -34.68 2.16
C VAL A 678 12.70 -33.50 1.39
N VAL A 679 12.00 -33.12 0.31
CA VAL A 679 12.18 -31.87 -0.42
C VAL A 679 10.81 -31.21 -0.58
N CYS A 680 10.69 -29.96 -0.11
CA CYS A 680 9.47 -29.16 -0.21
C CYS A 680 9.51 -28.24 -1.42
N ASP A 681 8.42 -28.17 -2.18
CA ASP A 681 8.26 -27.17 -3.24
C ASP A 681 8.14 -25.73 -2.69
N THR A 682 8.12 -24.77 -3.61
CA THR A 682 8.06 -23.33 -3.29
C THR A 682 6.80 -22.90 -2.54
N MET A 683 5.73 -23.70 -2.53
CA MET A 683 4.50 -23.45 -1.78
C MET A 683 4.53 -24.02 -0.35
N LEU A 684 5.52 -24.86 -0.02
CA LEU A 684 5.63 -25.59 1.25
C LEU A 684 6.89 -25.24 2.06
N GLN A 685 7.49 -24.07 1.82
CA GLN A 685 8.66 -23.59 2.58
C GLN A 685 8.40 -23.53 4.10
N GLY A 686 7.20 -23.13 4.52
CA GLY A 686 6.80 -23.09 5.93
C GLY A 686 6.75 -24.48 6.58
N LEU A 687 6.16 -25.46 5.87
CA LEU A 687 6.14 -26.86 6.27
C LEU A 687 7.57 -27.41 6.37
N GLY A 688 8.43 -27.16 5.39
CA GLY A 688 9.82 -27.62 5.40
C GLY A 688 10.62 -27.09 6.60
N LYS A 689 10.49 -25.81 6.95
CA LYS A 689 11.11 -25.23 8.17
C LYS A 689 10.60 -25.92 9.44
N LYS A 690 9.31 -26.25 9.48
CA LYS A 690 8.65 -26.86 10.64
C LYS A 690 8.97 -28.35 10.79
N LEU A 691 9.08 -29.11 9.70
CA LEU A 691 9.51 -30.52 9.71
C LEU A 691 10.94 -30.69 10.27
N ARG A 692 11.84 -29.73 10.02
CA ARG A 692 13.18 -29.69 10.66
C ARG A 692 13.09 -29.62 12.19
N SER A 693 12.08 -28.93 12.75
CA SER A 693 11.86 -28.91 14.21
C SER A 693 11.41 -30.25 14.80
N CYS A 694 11.03 -31.21 13.94
CA CYS A 694 10.71 -32.59 14.26
C CYS A 694 11.82 -33.58 13.83
N GLY A 695 13.05 -33.10 13.60
CA GLY A 695 14.23 -33.91 13.24
C GLY A 695 14.33 -34.37 11.78
N ILE A 696 13.28 -34.14 10.98
CA ILE A 696 13.17 -34.60 9.58
C ILE A 696 14.09 -33.77 8.67
N ASP A 697 14.91 -34.46 7.87
CA ASP A 697 15.86 -33.83 6.95
C ASP A 697 15.12 -33.17 5.78
N SER A 698 14.96 -31.85 5.81
CA SER A 698 14.05 -31.15 4.89
C SER A 698 14.79 -30.12 4.05
N VAL A 699 14.95 -30.40 2.75
CA VAL A 699 15.35 -29.40 1.74
C VAL A 699 14.12 -28.61 1.31
N ILE A 700 14.32 -27.36 0.91
CA ILE A 700 13.27 -26.40 0.58
C ILE A 700 13.71 -25.68 -0.70
N LEU A 701 12.86 -25.66 -1.73
CA LEU A 701 13.11 -24.86 -2.93
C LEU A 701 12.88 -23.38 -2.64
N GLU A 702 13.80 -22.55 -3.13
CA GLU A 702 13.66 -21.09 -3.12
C GLU A 702 12.59 -20.66 -4.14
N THR A 703 11.94 -19.52 -3.89
CA THR A 703 10.75 -19.06 -4.64
C THR A 703 10.92 -19.02 -6.17
N ASN A 704 12.15 -18.81 -6.65
CA ASN A 704 12.49 -18.67 -8.07
C ASN A 704 13.02 -19.96 -8.72
N GLN A 705 13.08 -21.09 -8.00
CA GLN A 705 13.61 -22.36 -8.50
C GLN A 705 12.53 -23.20 -9.19
N ASP A 706 12.88 -23.85 -10.30
CA ASP A 706 12.02 -24.78 -11.03
C ASP A 706 11.64 -25.98 -10.14
N HIS A 707 10.35 -26.33 -10.11
CA HIS A 707 9.83 -27.52 -9.44
C HIS A 707 10.54 -28.82 -9.85
N MET A 708 11.09 -28.90 -11.07
CA MET A 708 11.91 -30.05 -11.52
C MET A 708 13.20 -30.24 -10.69
N VAL A 709 13.63 -29.25 -9.92
CA VAL A 709 14.72 -29.41 -8.93
C VAL A 709 14.32 -30.40 -7.81
N CYS A 710 13.03 -30.52 -7.47
CA CYS A 710 12.55 -31.57 -6.56
C CYS A 710 12.85 -32.98 -7.10
N VAL A 711 12.82 -33.18 -8.43
CA VAL A 711 13.12 -34.47 -9.06
C VAL A 711 14.60 -34.83 -8.89
N LYS A 712 15.51 -33.86 -9.09
CA LYS A 712 16.95 -34.05 -8.86
C LYS A 712 17.20 -34.49 -7.41
N TYR A 713 16.68 -33.73 -6.44
CA TYR A 713 16.76 -34.07 -5.01
C TYR A 713 16.15 -35.44 -4.67
N ALA A 714 15.10 -35.87 -5.37
CA ALA A 714 14.49 -37.19 -5.19
C ALA A 714 15.33 -38.33 -5.78
N GLN A 715 16.11 -38.07 -6.83
CA GLN A 715 16.94 -39.07 -7.50
C GLN A 715 18.34 -39.16 -6.86
N ASP A 716 19.00 -38.02 -6.66
CA ASP A 716 20.38 -37.94 -6.18
C ASP A 716 20.49 -38.21 -4.67
N GLU A 717 19.64 -37.55 -3.86
CA GLU A 717 19.64 -37.66 -2.40
C GLU A 717 18.59 -38.63 -1.82
N ARG A 718 17.77 -39.25 -2.70
CA ARG A 718 16.65 -40.15 -2.33
C ARG A 718 15.61 -39.48 -1.42
N ARG A 719 15.30 -38.20 -1.68
CA ARG A 719 14.31 -37.42 -0.93
C ARG A 719 12.88 -37.67 -1.41
N TYR A 720 11.91 -37.62 -0.49
CA TYR A 720 10.49 -37.61 -0.84
C TYR A 720 10.00 -36.20 -1.18
N ILE A 721 9.22 -36.08 -2.25
CA ILE A 721 8.70 -34.80 -2.74
C ILE A 721 7.42 -34.44 -1.97
N LEU A 722 7.40 -33.27 -1.34
CA LEU A 722 6.20 -32.65 -0.79
C LEU A 722 5.77 -31.49 -1.68
N THR A 723 4.51 -31.53 -2.13
CA THR A 723 3.94 -30.50 -3.00
C THR A 723 2.46 -30.25 -2.72
N LYS A 724 1.98 -29.05 -3.03
CA LYS A 724 0.58 -28.64 -2.82
C LYS A 724 -0.21 -28.44 -4.13
N GLY A 725 0.45 -28.01 -5.20
CA GLY A 725 -0.19 -27.73 -6.49
C GLY A 725 -0.70 -29.00 -7.17
N TYR A 726 -1.93 -29.00 -7.70
CA TYR A 726 -2.46 -30.16 -8.44
C TYR A 726 -1.62 -30.49 -9.67
N GLU A 727 -1.32 -29.48 -10.50
CA GLU A 727 -0.56 -29.68 -11.73
C GLU A 727 0.92 -29.97 -11.45
N THR A 728 1.50 -29.34 -10.41
CA THR A 728 2.84 -29.65 -9.88
C THR A 728 2.93 -31.10 -9.41
N TYR A 729 1.95 -31.58 -8.64
CA TYR A 729 1.88 -32.98 -8.21
C TYR A 729 1.77 -33.96 -9.39
N LYS A 730 0.85 -33.68 -10.31
CA LYS A 730 0.63 -34.48 -11.53
C LYS A 730 1.86 -34.56 -12.43
N MET A 731 2.66 -33.48 -12.49
CA MET A 731 3.98 -33.46 -13.14
C MET A 731 4.98 -34.33 -12.37
N LEU A 732 5.25 -33.99 -11.10
CA LEU A 732 6.35 -34.58 -10.33
C LEU A 732 6.14 -36.08 -10.02
N GLN A 733 4.89 -36.53 -9.84
CA GLN A 733 4.54 -37.94 -9.67
C GLN A 733 4.97 -38.81 -10.88
N GLY A 734 5.10 -38.23 -12.07
CA GLY A 734 5.59 -38.94 -13.26
C GLY A 734 7.09 -39.25 -13.27
N TYR A 735 7.88 -38.60 -12.41
CA TYR A 735 9.36 -38.69 -12.40
C TYR A 735 9.94 -39.42 -11.18
N VAL A 736 9.10 -39.86 -10.24
CA VAL A 736 9.51 -40.57 -9.02
C VAL A 736 8.66 -41.84 -8.80
N PRO A 737 9.12 -42.83 -8.02
CA PRO A 737 8.35 -44.04 -7.76
C PRO A 737 7.03 -43.76 -7.03
N LEU A 738 6.07 -44.69 -7.12
CA LEU A 738 4.78 -44.55 -6.43
C LEU A 738 4.97 -44.32 -4.93
N GLY A 739 4.18 -43.40 -4.38
CA GLY A 739 4.27 -42.95 -2.98
C GLY A 739 5.44 -42.01 -2.66
N HIS A 740 6.38 -41.77 -3.58
CA HIS A 740 7.55 -40.91 -3.32
C HIS A 740 7.25 -39.41 -3.54
N CYS A 741 6.06 -39.07 -4.00
CA CYS A 741 5.51 -37.72 -4.03
C CYS A 741 4.19 -37.69 -3.24
N LEU A 742 4.06 -36.76 -2.28
CA LEU A 742 2.85 -36.54 -1.48
C LEU A 742 2.21 -35.19 -1.81
N LYS A 743 0.96 -35.23 -2.25
CA LYS A 743 0.11 -34.03 -2.35
C LYS A 743 -0.45 -33.68 -0.98
N ILE A 744 0.04 -32.58 -0.42
CA ILE A 744 -0.47 -31.97 0.81
C ILE A 744 -1.85 -31.35 0.56
N LYS A 745 -2.80 -31.56 1.47
CA LYS A 745 -4.20 -31.11 1.32
C LYS A 745 -4.56 -29.92 2.20
N SER A 746 -3.99 -29.83 3.40
CA SER A 746 -4.30 -28.76 4.36
C SER A 746 -3.63 -27.44 4.01
N ASP A 747 -4.29 -26.34 4.39
CA ASP A 747 -3.68 -25.00 4.44
C ASP A 747 -2.99 -24.73 5.79
N ASP A 748 -3.38 -25.43 6.86
CA ASP A 748 -2.84 -25.28 8.22
C ASP A 748 -1.57 -26.13 8.42
N VAL A 749 -0.49 -25.49 8.88
CA VAL A 749 0.84 -26.11 8.99
C VAL A 749 0.89 -27.25 10.01
N ASP A 750 0.16 -27.18 11.13
CA ASP A 750 0.18 -28.25 12.14
C ASP A 750 -0.59 -29.48 11.65
N GLU A 751 -1.64 -29.32 10.83
CA GLU A 751 -2.26 -30.44 10.08
C GLU A 751 -1.36 -30.95 8.93
N GLN A 752 -0.65 -30.07 8.21
CA GLN A 752 0.29 -30.50 7.16
C GLN A 752 1.42 -31.40 7.70
N ILE A 753 1.93 -31.11 8.91
CA ILE A 753 2.89 -31.99 9.60
C ILE A 753 2.26 -33.37 9.84
N LYS A 754 1.00 -33.42 10.31
CA LYS A 754 0.29 -34.68 10.55
C LYS A 754 0.04 -35.46 9.26
N GLU A 755 -0.24 -34.79 8.14
CA GLU A 755 -0.31 -35.45 6.82
C GLU A 755 1.01 -36.14 6.48
N VAL A 756 2.15 -35.43 6.59
CA VAL A 756 3.48 -35.99 6.29
C VAL A 756 3.84 -37.14 7.24
N ILE A 757 3.68 -36.93 8.55
CA ILE A 757 4.00 -37.91 9.61
C ILE A 757 3.11 -39.16 9.48
N SER A 758 1.80 -38.98 9.28
CA SER A 758 0.86 -40.11 9.14
C SER A 758 1.08 -40.87 7.84
N TYR A 759 1.33 -40.18 6.72
CA TYR A 759 1.55 -40.80 5.43
C TYR A 759 2.87 -41.60 5.41
N TYR A 760 4.00 -40.98 5.75
CA TYR A 760 5.30 -41.67 5.78
C TYR A 760 5.54 -42.51 7.05
N LYS A 761 4.53 -42.63 7.93
CA LYS A 761 4.56 -43.38 9.20
C LYS A 761 5.72 -43.00 10.10
N VAL A 762 5.99 -41.70 10.21
CA VAL A 762 7.12 -41.21 11.01
C VAL A 762 6.81 -41.36 12.50
N ASN A 763 7.75 -41.91 13.25
CA ASN A 763 7.76 -41.90 14.71
C ASN A 763 8.77 -40.85 15.18
N VAL A 764 8.26 -39.71 15.67
CA VAL A 764 9.04 -38.60 16.22
C VAL A 764 9.09 -38.75 17.75
N THR A 765 10.29 -38.83 18.33
CA THR A 765 10.48 -38.92 19.80
C THR A 765 10.75 -37.54 20.42
N LYS A 766 11.04 -37.46 21.73
CA LYS A 766 11.42 -36.19 22.37
C LYS A 766 12.81 -35.73 21.92
N GLU A 767 13.68 -36.67 21.60
CA GLU A 767 15.07 -36.50 21.20
C GLU A 767 15.18 -35.94 19.77
N ASP A 768 14.16 -36.13 18.94
CA ASP A 768 14.03 -35.52 17.61
C ASP A 768 13.63 -34.04 17.65
N VAL A 769 13.05 -33.55 18.75
CA VAL A 769 12.50 -32.19 18.83
C VAL A 769 13.64 -31.18 18.89
N PHE A 770 13.72 -30.33 17.85
CA PHE A 770 14.85 -29.45 17.56
C PHE A 770 16.21 -30.15 17.35
N SER A 771 16.22 -31.45 16.98
CA SER A 771 17.46 -32.16 16.60
C SER A 771 18.06 -31.67 15.27
N ARG A 772 17.36 -30.78 14.55
CA ARG A 772 17.87 -30.01 13.40
C ARG A 772 17.53 -28.53 13.51
N CYS A 773 18.44 -27.70 12.99
CA CYS A 773 18.26 -26.27 12.85
C CYS A 773 17.20 -25.95 11.78
N GLN A 774 16.18 -25.18 12.14
CA GLN A 774 15.10 -24.79 11.21
C GLN A 774 15.58 -23.93 10.04
N ALA A 775 16.69 -23.19 10.19
CA ALA A 775 17.27 -22.36 9.13
C ALA A 775 18.15 -23.16 8.16
N CYS A 776 19.19 -23.85 8.65
CA CYS A 776 20.21 -24.51 7.83
C CYS A 776 20.08 -26.05 7.70
N ASN A 777 19.05 -26.68 8.27
CA ASN A 777 18.81 -28.14 8.26
C ASN A 777 19.86 -29.01 8.98
N GLY A 778 20.98 -28.43 9.44
CA GLY A 778 22.05 -29.14 10.14
C GLY A 778 21.66 -29.59 11.56
N ASN A 779 22.27 -30.70 12.01
CA ASN A 779 22.04 -31.36 13.30
C ASN A 779 23.24 -31.26 14.28
N ASN A 780 24.37 -30.68 13.85
CA ASN A 780 25.56 -30.53 14.68
C ASN A 780 25.47 -29.28 15.57
N PHE A 781 25.04 -29.45 16.82
CA PHE A 781 24.97 -28.36 17.80
C PHE A 781 26.17 -28.38 18.77
N VAL A 782 26.90 -27.27 18.83
CA VAL A 782 27.98 -27.07 19.82
C VAL A 782 27.36 -26.65 21.16
N LYS A 783 27.66 -27.40 22.23
CA LYS A 783 27.27 -27.02 23.60
C LYS A 783 28.27 -25.99 24.14
N ILE A 784 27.82 -24.76 24.32
CA ILE A 784 28.59 -23.66 24.92
C ILE A 784 27.98 -23.23 26.27
N SER A 785 28.76 -22.51 27.08
CA SER A 785 28.25 -21.96 28.34
C SER A 785 27.24 -20.82 28.10
N GLN A 786 26.35 -20.59 29.07
CA GLN A 786 25.41 -19.46 29.03
C GLN A 786 26.15 -18.10 28.93
N SER A 787 27.32 -17.97 29.57
CA SER A 787 28.16 -16.77 29.43
C SER A 787 28.65 -16.57 27.99
N THR A 788 29.14 -17.62 27.34
CA THR A 788 29.59 -17.55 25.93
C THR A 788 28.42 -17.30 24.99
N MET A 789 27.28 -17.94 25.21
CA MET A 789 26.05 -17.70 24.43
C MET A 789 25.58 -16.25 24.57
N ASN A 790 25.60 -15.68 25.78
CA ASN A 790 25.24 -14.27 26.01
C ASN A 790 26.25 -13.29 25.38
N THR A 791 27.53 -13.62 25.36
CA THR A 791 28.56 -12.81 24.65
C THR A 791 28.37 -12.87 23.14
N LEU A 792 28.10 -14.06 22.58
CA LEU A 792 27.79 -14.25 21.16
C LEU A 792 26.46 -13.60 20.76
N ALA A 793 25.45 -13.62 21.64
CA ALA A 793 24.20 -12.89 21.43
C ALA A 793 24.44 -11.37 21.41
N LYS A 794 25.28 -10.83 22.29
CA LYS A 794 25.61 -9.39 22.30
C LYS A 794 26.49 -8.96 21.14
N SER A 795 27.43 -9.81 20.69
CA SER A 795 28.18 -9.53 19.44
C SER A 795 27.31 -9.75 18.19
N ALA A 796 26.26 -10.56 18.28
CA ALA A 796 25.20 -10.63 17.28
C ALA A 796 24.27 -9.41 17.31
N GLU A 797 23.86 -8.87 18.47
CA GLU A 797 23.07 -7.62 18.57
C GLU A 797 23.85 -6.41 18.03
N ASN A 798 25.15 -6.33 18.35
CA ASN A 798 26.10 -5.38 17.76
C ASN A 798 26.47 -5.70 16.29
N ARG A 799 25.92 -6.78 15.71
CA ARG A 799 25.98 -7.09 14.27
C ARG A 799 24.62 -6.99 13.58
N GLU A 800 23.49 -7.24 14.23
CA GLU A 800 22.14 -7.10 13.67
C GLU A 800 21.71 -5.63 13.58
N SER A 801 22.36 -4.76 14.36
CA SER A 801 22.41 -3.30 14.10
C SER A 801 23.17 -2.91 12.83
N SER A 802 23.93 -3.82 12.21
CA SER A 802 24.62 -3.65 10.91
C SER A 802 24.30 -4.73 9.86
N ALA A 803 23.45 -5.70 10.20
CA ALA A 803 23.13 -6.90 9.42
C ALA A 803 21.64 -7.26 9.57
N SER A 804 20.81 -6.24 9.40
CA SER A 804 19.38 -6.37 9.18
C SER A 804 19.08 -7.41 8.10
N ASN A 805 18.28 -8.43 8.44
CA ASN A 805 17.65 -9.32 7.46
C ASN A 805 16.57 -8.56 6.65
N TYR A 806 17.00 -7.67 5.77
CA TYR A 806 16.12 -6.99 4.82
C TYR A 806 15.63 -7.99 3.78
N PHE A 807 14.34 -8.32 3.84
CA PHE A 807 13.60 -8.75 2.65
C PHE A 807 13.57 -7.58 1.66
N TYR A 808 14.48 -7.62 0.68
CA TYR A 808 14.68 -6.57 -0.33
C TYR A 808 13.60 -6.60 -1.42
N GLU A 809 12.39 -6.16 -1.09
CA GLU A 809 11.31 -5.91 -2.06
C GLU A 809 10.54 -4.61 -1.75
N ASP A 810 10.37 -3.75 -2.76
CA ASP A 810 9.38 -2.67 -2.88
C ASP A 810 9.24 -1.62 -1.74
N GLU A 811 10.35 -1.13 -1.18
CA GLU A 811 10.36 0.14 -0.42
C GLU A 811 11.26 1.25 -1.01
N ALA A 812 11.95 1.00 -2.14
CA ALA A 812 12.79 2.00 -2.84
C ALA A 812 12.58 2.05 -4.37
N THR A 813 11.79 1.14 -4.93
CA THR A 813 11.42 1.08 -6.35
C THR A 813 10.02 1.63 -6.55
N GLY A 814 9.86 2.72 -7.31
CA GLY A 814 8.56 3.37 -7.58
C GLY A 814 7.54 2.53 -8.37
N PHE A 815 7.87 1.29 -8.71
CA PHE A 815 7.06 0.37 -9.50
C PHE A 815 6.04 -0.43 -8.68
N SER A 816 5.23 0.26 -7.87
CA SER A 816 3.99 -0.36 -7.39
C SER A 816 3.01 -0.48 -8.55
N SER A 817 2.94 -1.65 -9.19
CA SER A 817 2.03 -1.92 -10.32
C SER A 817 0.58 -2.15 -9.87
N GLU A 818 0.10 -1.37 -8.92
CA GLU A 818 -1.30 -1.30 -8.50
C GLU A 818 -1.99 -0.15 -9.26
N GLY A 819 -2.48 -0.46 -10.47
CA GLY A 819 -3.31 0.47 -11.22
C GLY A 819 -4.70 0.64 -10.58
N ASP A 820 -5.24 1.85 -10.62
CA ASP A 820 -6.48 2.20 -9.92
C ASP A 820 -7.70 1.38 -10.41
N ASP A 821 -8.33 0.65 -9.48
CA ASP A 821 -9.64 0.00 -9.61
C ASP A 821 -10.33 0.19 -8.24
N GLU A 822 -11.24 1.17 -8.12
CA GLU A 822 -11.99 1.43 -6.87
C GLU A 822 -13.04 0.33 -6.57
N ASP A 823 -13.42 0.22 -5.30
CA ASP A 823 -14.50 -0.62 -4.73
C ASP A 823 -14.47 -2.15 -4.96
N ASP A 824 -14.16 -2.90 -3.88
CA ASP A 824 -15.14 -3.83 -3.29
C ASP A 824 -14.79 -4.17 -1.82
N CYS A 825 -15.77 -4.66 -1.04
CA CYS A 825 -15.61 -4.96 0.40
C CYS A 825 -15.78 -6.46 0.74
N ALA A 826 -15.18 -6.87 1.87
CA ALA A 826 -15.27 -8.19 2.53
C ALA A 826 -14.55 -9.35 1.79
N GLU A 827 -14.16 -10.47 2.43
CA GLU A 827 -14.45 -10.98 3.79
C GLU A 827 -13.17 -11.23 4.62
N ALA A 828 -13.30 -11.36 5.95
CA ALA A 828 -12.19 -11.62 6.86
C ALA A 828 -12.10 -13.10 7.29
N GLY A 829 -10.90 -13.67 7.23
CA GLY A 829 -10.60 -14.99 7.80
C GLY A 829 -10.48 -14.98 9.33
N PRO A 830 -10.60 -16.14 10.01
CA PRO A 830 -10.50 -16.24 11.47
C PRO A 830 -9.05 -16.02 11.97
N PRO A 831 -8.87 -15.47 13.19
CA PRO A 831 -7.55 -15.11 13.71
C PRO A 831 -6.74 -16.31 14.21
N ILE A 832 -5.45 -16.35 13.88
CA ILE A 832 -4.48 -17.30 14.44
C ILE A 832 -4.12 -16.85 15.87
N ALA A 833 -4.38 -17.69 16.87
CA ALA A 833 -4.22 -17.33 18.27
C ALA A 833 -2.75 -17.42 18.74
N SER A 834 -2.19 -16.29 19.17
CA SER A 834 -0.86 -16.24 19.80
C SER A 834 -0.81 -17.07 21.08
N ARG A 835 0.06 -18.10 21.14
CA ARG A 835 0.30 -18.90 22.35
C ARG A 835 1.72 -18.70 22.90
N ASN A 836 1.90 -17.62 23.65
CA ASN A 836 2.88 -17.65 24.74
C ASN A 836 2.37 -18.65 25.79
N ARG A 837 3.14 -19.71 26.06
CA ARG A 837 2.95 -20.59 27.21
C ARG A 837 4.20 -20.56 28.07
N LYS A 838 4.05 -20.09 29.31
CA LYS A 838 4.96 -20.48 30.39
C LYS A 838 4.88 -22.00 30.56
N TRP A 839 6.00 -22.60 30.90
CA TRP A 839 6.06 -23.96 31.41
C TRP A 839 6.22 -23.87 32.93
N ASP A 840 5.11 -24.00 33.65
CA ASP A 840 5.14 -24.26 35.09
C ASP A 840 5.31 -25.77 35.31
N LEU A 841 6.22 -26.15 36.21
CA LEU A 841 6.57 -27.55 36.50
C LEU A 841 5.72 -28.08 37.65
N CYS A 842 5.00 -29.18 37.42
CA CYS A 842 4.55 -30.10 38.47
C CYS A 842 4.72 -31.55 37.99
N GLU A 843 5.38 -32.33 38.86
CA GLU A 843 5.51 -33.80 38.97
C GLU A 843 5.05 -34.69 37.79
#